data_AF-A0A7V8V876-F1
#
_entry.id   AF-A0A7V8V876-F1
#
_cell.length_a   1.000
_cell.length_b   1.000
_cell.length_c   1.000
_cell.angle_alpha   90.00
_cell.angle_beta   90.00
_cell.angle_gamma   90.00
#
_symmetry.space_group_name_H-M   'P 1'
#
loop_
_entity.id
_entity.type
_entity.pdbx_description
1 polymer ?
#
loop_
_entity_poly.entity_id
_entity_poly.type
_entity_poly.pdbx_seq_one_letter_code
_entity_poly.pdbx_strand_id
1 'polypeptide(L)'
;MFSSPLRRALKRGLKPGGDLVEELRGLDDYVISSKNDALAVCRALETLPGDRSQNTRHFSTPLHELTGLFQDVDGKQCPAFDVLYEEGLPELIRIFDEIVEDASEEEIDDLLYVLKILAMYGSFEGAQKIVEAAQMEINCDAYMWHVILSTFSEDHPQRDFVLKALSDPLPSGFLAIGLLDSANGAAIHGTLEEHPFDSPGGTQMLTQWLQDTDPEKFSYAHSATAALPFISNPARDQLLALAMDHADSGVQLEAAWAAGKLGRETGLKVLAQFCLDVNHSDMAQRYLEELDRAELIPSDAQDEAFQAKAEFSNWLSHPNELGRAPDSLEIVDHRQIAWPPEGQPQPMWLIRYTLHDETGLEEDDVDCGLVGSMTWCFFCYKMDQRPPEDVYAIHAYWEMENAELIDEHEVTDPNEYAGMLSQWTGDPLEAPTITQVTEVSPKLNIPARFVAVATAKLAGQDGCVVLDGPRSTWYPKDEQPNETIDSVLLKIHVGHQLLGFENVPNRKSYLRDKAPSRTPEEFLAAYEKLLDVATDASSPDQKKQLGSHSMLARHFERYIELLTDAKQVERNAAVIATYQRLLLAARQASEEVQEEAFDSFGILGEGFDVYVDALKADSREAEIVGLIEAFEPHWQHNLGYGRLGRAAFLAGHGDIAEPFFVKIRDGMESYYRCEEMSMLAEIWYNRGDQTEARQLLIKCLTNTRKDFQESEYLSDRKMFAESYQYHRATYLRLFTDGEEDLAAQELPVDLG
;
A
#
# COMPACT_ATOMS: atom_id res chain seq x y z
N MET A 1 11.25 -44.10 -3.45
CA MET A 1 11.12 -42.77 -4.11
C MET A 1 10.78 -41.78 -3.00
N PHE A 2 11.58 -40.73 -2.81
CA PHE A 2 11.36 -39.78 -1.73
C PHE A 2 10.08 -38.96 -2.01
N SER A 3 9.31 -38.65 -0.95
CA SER A 3 8.17 -37.73 -1.04
C SER A 3 8.73 -36.32 -1.24
N SER A 4 8.14 -35.55 -2.17
CA SER A 4 8.49 -34.14 -2.37
C SER A 4 8.16 -33.32 -1.12
N PRO A 5 8.72 -32.10 -0.98
CA PRO A 5 8.29 -31.14 0.04
C PRO A 5 6.77 -30.95 0.06
N LEU A 6 6.15 -30.63 -1.09
CA LEU A 6 4.70 -30.47 -1.21
C LEU A 6 3.91 -31.69 -0.73
N ARG A 7 4.24 -32.90 -1.20
CA ARG A 7 3.55 -34.12 -0.74
C ARG A 7 3.72 -34.39 0.76
N ARG A 8 4.81 -33.94 1.37
CA ARG A 8 5.00 -34.04 2.83
C ARG A 8 4.14 -33.01 3.56
N ALA A 9 4.09 -31.76 3.08
CA ALA A 9 3.24 -30.70 3.60
C ALA A 9 1.76 -31.11 3.57
N LEU A 10 1.24 -31.48 2.39
CA LEU A 10 -0.14 -31.96 2.22
C LEU A 10 -0.46 -33.13 3.17
N LYS A 11 0.46 -34.09 3.30
CA LYS A 11 0.28 -35.23 4.21
C LYS A 11 0.28 -34.83 5.69
N ARG A 12 0.97 -33.75 6.09
CA ARG A 12 0.96 -33.26 7.48
C ARG A 12 -0.30 -32.44 7.73
N GLY A 13 -0.63 -31.50 6.84
CA GLY A 13 -1.81 -30.64 6.93
C GLY A 13 -3.12 -31.42 6.94
N LEU A 14 -3.26 -32.45 6.10
CA LEU A 14 -4.50 -33.27 6.02
C LEU A 14 -4.68 -34.29 7.17
N LYS A 15 -3.77 -34.36 8.14
CA LYS A 15 -3.98 -35.25 9.30
C LYS A 15 -4.97 -34.63 10.28
N PRO A 16 -5.66 -35.44 11.12
CA PRO A 16 -6.46 -34.89 12.21
C PRO A 16 -5.65 -33.94 13.10
N GLY A 17 -6.12 -32.69 13.22
CA GLY A 17 -5.43 -31.62 13.96
C GLY A 17 -4.21 -31.02 13.23
N GLY A 18 -3.99 -31.37 11.96
CA GLY A 18 -3.03 -30.70 11.11
C GLY A 18 -3.60 -29.38 10.58
N ASP A 19 -2.69 -28.48 10.20
CA ASP A 19 -3.01 -27.17 9.64
C ASP A 19 -2.54 -27.13 8.20
N LEU A 20 -3.47 -27.22 7.24
CA LEU A 20 -3.10 -27.29 5.83
C LEU A 20 -2.54 -25.96 5.32
N VAL A 21 -3.06 -24.83 5.82
CA VAL A 21 -2.66 -23.49 5.40
C VAL A 21 -1.23 -23.22 5.83
N GLU A 22 -0.91 -23.46 7.11
CA GLU A 22 0.45 -23.28 7.64
C GLU A 22 1.47 -24.16 6.90
N GLU A 23 1.10 -25.42 6.63
CA GLU A 23 1.98 -26.38 5.96
C GLU A 23 2.26 -26.02 4.49
N LEU A 24 1.29 -25.41 3.79
CA LEU A 24 1.45 -24.96 2.40
C LEU A 24 2.26 -23.67 2.33
N ARG A 25 2.02 -22.70 3.21
CA ARG A 25 2.80 -21.46 3.27
C ARG A 25 4.29 -21.71 3.54
N GLY A 26 4.60 -22.75 4.31
CA GLY A 26 5.99 -23.17 4.55
C GLY A 26 6.70 -23.82 3.36
N LEU A 27 6.12 -23.82 2.16
CA LEU A 27 6.75 -24.32 0.93
C LEU A 27 7.51 -23.24 0.14
N ASP A 28 7.34 -21.95 0.48
CA ASP A 28 7.90 -20.80 -0.26
C ASP A 28 7.55 -20.89 -1.78
N ASP A 29 8.49 -20.56 -2.67
CA ASP A 29 8.31 -20.54 -4.13
C ASP A 29 8.33 -21.94 -4.78
N TYR A 30 7.56 -22.90 -4.23
CA TYR A 30 7.57 -24.28 -4.70
C TYR A 30 6.85 -24.44 -6.05
N VAL A 31 7.62 -24.64 -7.13
CA VAL A 31 7.07 -24.91 -8.47
C VAL A 31 6.69 -26.40 -8.67
N ILE A 32 5.44 -26.65 -9.03
CA ILE A 32 4.89 -27.98 -9.35
C ILE A 32 5.25 -28.38 -10.78
N SER A 33 6.11 -29.38 -10.89
CA SER A 33 6.55 -29.94 -12.18
C SER A 33 6.21 -31.42 -12.36
N SER A 34 5.82 -32.13 -11.30
CA SER A 34 5.64 -33.58 -11.33
C SER A 34 4.18 -34.04 -11.24
N LYS A 35 3.83 -35.07 -12.03
CA LYS A 35 2.51 -35.73 -11.98
C LYS A 35 2.12 -36.19 -10.57
N ASN A 36 3.08 -36.65 -9.77
CA ASN A 36 2.78 -37.14 -8.42
C ASN A 36 2.43 -36.02 -7.46
N ASP A 37 2.99 -34.83 -7.66
CA ASP A 37 2.71 -33.65 -6.84
C ASP A 37 1.33 -33.10 -7.20
N ALA A 38 1.04 -32.95 -8.51
CA ALA A 38 -0.29 -32.59 -9.00
C ALA A 38 -1.38 -33.55 -8.48
N LEU A 39 -1.17 -34.87 -8.58
CA LEU A 39 -2.12 -35.86 -8.03
C LEU A 39 -2.32 -35.73 -6.51
N ALA A 40 -1.31 -35.25 -5.78
CA ALA A 40 -1.46 -35.02 -4.35
C ALA A 40 -2.28 -33.78 -4.05
N VAL A 41 -2.16 -32.72 -4.87
CA VAL A 41 -3.01 -31.53 -4.81
C VAL A 41 -4.46 -31.92 -5.12
N CYS A 42 -4.73 -32.66 -6.20
CA CYS A 42 -6.10 -33.11 -6.52
C CYS A 42 -6.73 -33.91 -5.37
N ARG A 43 -5.97 -34.82 -4.75
CA ARG A 43 -6.46 -35.56 -3.56
C ARG A 43 -6.69 -34.70 -2.32
N ALA A 44 -5.98 -33.57 -2.20
CA ALA A 44 -6.24 -32.62 -1.12
C ALA A 44 -7.54 -31.86 -1.40
N LEU A 45 -7.79 -31.46 -2.65
CA LEU A 45 -9.04 -30.84 -3.09
C LEU A 45 -10.26 -31.77 -2.88
N GLU A 46 -10.12 -33.09 -3.09
CA GLU A 46 -11.18 -34.08 -2.78
C GLU A 46 -11.67 -34.03 -1.32
N THR A 47 -10.89 -33.44 -0.40
CA THR A 47 -11.28 -33.29 1.01
C THR A 47 -12.10 -32.04 1.30
N LEU A 48 -12.29 -31.18 0.29
CA LEU A 48 -13.07 -29.94 0.37
C LEU A 48 -14.45 -30.08 -0.27
N PRO A 49 -15.46 -29.29 0.15
CA PRO A 49 -15.45 -28.42 1.31
C PRO A 49 -15.44 -29.26 2.59
N GLY A 50 -14.47 -28.97 3.47
CA GLY A 50 -14.33 -29.66 4.76
C GLY A 50 -15.32 -29.15 5.80
N ASP A 51 -15.02 -29.39 7.08
CA ASP A 51 -15.75 -28.74 8.17
C ASP A 51 -15.44 -27.23 8.20
N ARG A 52 -16.38 -26.43 7.67
CA ARG A 52 -16.27 -24.96 7.59
C ARG A 52 -16.10 -24.27 8.95
N SER A 53 -16.40 -24.94 10.07
CA SER A 53 -16.31 -24.34 11.40
C SER A 53 -14.88 -24.16 11.96
N GLN A 54 -13.85 -24.66 11.27
CA GLN A 54 -12.48 -24.74 11.80
C GLN A 54 -11.51 -23.65 11.31
N ASN A 55 -11.93 -22.74 10.40
CA ASN A 55 -10.99 -21.88 9.65
C ASN A 55 -10.64 -20.50 10.25
N THR A 56 -11.14 -20.13 11.42
CA THR A 56 -10.96 -18.75 11.96
C THR A 56 -9.53 -18.31 12.32
N ARG A 57 -8.50 -19.14 12.09
CA ARG A 57 -7.12 -18.86 12.53
C ARG A 57 -6.23 -18.16 11.51
N HIS A 58 -6.61 -18.17 10.23
CA HIS A 58 -5.76 -17.68 9.15
C HIS A 58 -6.49 -16.69 8.26
N PHE A 59 -5.74 -15.79 7.63
CA PHE A 59 -6.23 -14.87 6.59
C PHE A 59 -6.48 -15.54 5.22
N SER A 60 -6.27 -16.86 5.11
CA SER A 60 -6.56 -17.64 3.91
C SER A 60 -7.14 -18.99 4.28
N THR A 61 -7.97 -19.54 3.40
CA THR A 61 -8.57 -20.85 3.61
C THR A 61 -7.74 -21.95 2.94
N PRO A 62 -7.95 -23.23 3.31
CA PRO A 62 -7.41 -24.37 2.57
C PRO A 62 -7.75 -24.37 1.07
N LEU A 63 -8.91 -23.84 0.68
CA LEU A 63 -9.29 -23.72 -0.73
C LEU A 63 -8.38 -22.72 -1.44
N HIS A 64 -8.15 -21.56 -0.83
CA HIS A 64 -7.25 -20.52 -1.34
C HIS A 64 -5.86 -21.08 -1.64
N GLU A 65 -5.23 -21.69 -0.63
CA GLU A 65 -3.84 -22.17 -0.69
C GLU A 65 -3.69 -23.29 -1.72
N LEU A 66 -4.62 -24.25 -1.76
CA LEU A 66 -4.60 -25.32 -2.76
C LEU A 66 -4.85 -24.80 -4.18
N THR A 67 -5.70 -23.79 -4.33
CA THR A 67 -5.97 -23.13 -5.61
C THR A 67 -4.76 -22.34 -6.10
N GLY A 68 -4.03 -21.67 -5.19
CA GLY A 68 -2.81 -20.92 -5.48
C GLY A 68 -1.73 -21.78 -6.16
N LEU A 69 -1.59 -23.03 -5.72
CA LEU A 69 -0.66 -24.00 -6.32
C LEU A 69 -0.86 -24.26 -7.83
N PHE A 70 -2.02 -23.91 -8.40
CA PHE A 70 -2.25 -24.01 -9.85
C PHE A 70 -1.54 -22.89 -10.64
N GLN A 71 -1.14 -21.79 -9.98
CA GLN A 71 -0.34 -20.72 -10.61
C GLN A 71 1.15 -21.10 -10.67
N ASP A 72 1.62 -21.90 -9.71
CA ASP A 72 3.03 -22.28 -9.58
C ASP A 72 3.37 -23.56 -10.38
N VAL A 73 2.81 -23.70 -11.57
CA VAL A 73 3.05 -24.86 -12.45
C VAL A 73 4.11 -24.51 -13.48
N ASP A 74 5.05 -25.43 -13.73
CA ASP A 74 6.20 -25.25 -14.66
C ASP A 74 5.78 -25.22 -16.16
N GLY A 75 4.85 -24.34 -16.50
CA GLY A 75 4.28 -24.16 -17.83
C GLY A 75 3.34 -25.27 -18.31
N LYS A 76 2.65 -25.01 -19.43
CA LYS A 76 1.67 -25.92 -20.05
C LYS A 76 2.25 -27.25 -20.55
N GLN A 77 3.57 -27.36 -20.63
CA GLN A 77 4.26 -28.55 -21.15
C GLN A 77 4.68 -29.53 -20.05
N CYS A 78 4.55 -29.15 -18.77
CA CYS A 78 4.98 -30.02 -17.69
C CYS A 78 3.94 -31.13 -17.40
N PRO A 79 4.37 -32.33 -16.95
CA PRO A 79 3.44 -33.42 -16.63
C PRO A 79 2.45 -33.13 -15.51
N ALA A 80 2.68 -32.09 -14.70
CA ALA A 80 1.75 -31.65 -13.67
C ALA A 80 0.55 -30.91 -14.29
N PHE A 81 0.75 -30.15 -15.36
CA PHE A 81 -0.29 -29.36 -16.01
C PHE A 81 -1.45 -30.25 -16.47
N ASP A 82 -1.17 -31.32 -17.22
CA ASP A 82 -2.20 -32.25 -17.70
C ASP A 82 -3.03 -32.84 -16.56
N VAL A 83 -2.40 -33.16 -15.43
CA VAL A 83 -3.08 -33.74 -14.26
C VAL A 83 -3.98 -32.72 -13.58
N LEU A 84 -3.48 -31.50 -13.37
CA LEU A 84 -4.28 -30.42 -12.79
C LEU A 84 -5.42 -30.03 -13.74
N TYR A 85 -5.20 -30.07 -15.06
CA TYR A 85 -6.24 -29.83 -16.06
C TYR A 85 -7.32 -30.94 -16.04
N GLU A 86 -6.93 -32.21 -16.10
CA GLU A 86 -7.85 -33.35 -16.23
C GLU A 86 -8.53 -33.74 -14.90
N GLU A 87 -7.83 -33.62 -13.77
CA GLU A 87 -8.30 -34.08 -12.46
C GLU A 87 -8.50 -32.92 -11.47
N GLY A 88 -7.71 -31.85 -11.55
CA GLY A 88 -7.79 -30.72 -10.63
C GLY A 88 -8.95 -29.77 -10.90
N LEU A 89 -9.13 -29.31 -12.15
CA LEU A 89 -10.22 -28.38 -12.51
C LEU A 89 -11.61 -28.96 -12.21
N PRO A 90 -11.92 -30.26 -12.47
CA PRO A 90 -13.19 -30.83 -12.07
C PRO A 90 -13.45 -30.77 -10.56
N GLU A 91 -12.41 -30.95 -9.73
CA GLU A 91 -12.54 -30.84 -8.28
C GLU A 91 -12.77 -29.39 -7.83
N LEU A 92 -12.09 -28.42 -8.46
CA LEU A 92 -12.36 -27.00 -8.20
C LEU A 92 -13.80 -26.60 -8.57
N ILE A 93 -14.30 -27.07 -9.72
CA ILE A 93 -15.69 -26.86 -10.14
C ILE A 93 -16.66 -27.50 -9.15
N ARG A 94 -16.39 -28.74 -8.70
CA ARG A 94 -17.22 -29.41 -7.70
C ARG A 94 -17.29 -28.60 -6.40
N ILE A 95 -16.14 -28.14 -5.90
CA ILE A 95 -16.08 -27.34 -4.68
C ILE A 95 -16.88 -26.06 -4.86
N PHE A 96 -16.69 -25.34 -5.98
CA PHE A 96 -17.46 -24.15 -6.31
C PHE A 96 -18.97 -24.40 -6.21
N ASP A 97 -19.46 -25.44 -6.89
CA ASP A 97 -20.89 -25.79 -6.93
C ASP A 97 -21.44 -26.16 -5.56
N GLU A 98 -20.63 -26.77 -4.71
CA GLU A 98 -21.04 -27.16 -3.35
C GLU A 98 -21.10 -25.97 -2.38
N ILE A 99 -20.39 -24.86 -2.63
CA ILE A 99 -20.28 -23.76 -1.66
C ILE A 99 -20.92 -22.45 -2.09
N VAL A 100 -21.13 -22.22 -3.38
CA VAL A 100 -21.52 -20.90 -3.90
C VAL A 100 -22.87 -20.38 -3.37
N GLU A 101 -23.84 -21.26 -3.08
CA GLU A 101 -25.17 -20.84 -2.62
C GLU A 101 -25.19 -20.32 -1.17
N ASP A 102 -24.23 -20.73 -0.34
CA ASP A 102 -24.16 -20.42 1.09
C ASP A 102 -22.78 -19.91 1.54
N ALA A 103 -22.00 -19.40 0.59
CA ALA A 103 -20.68 -18.85 0.83
C ALA A 103 -20.75 -17.59 1.72
N SER A 104 -19.88 -17.54 2.71
CA SER A 104 -19.51 -16.30 3.41
C SER A 104 -18.73 -15.35 2.49
N GLU A 105 -18.57 -14.09 2.88
CA GLU A 105 -17.79 -13.11 2.11
C GLU A 105 -16.35 -13.57 1.84
N GLU A 106 -15.67 -14.17 2.83
CA GLU A 106 -14.33 -14.73 2.66
C GLU A 106 -14.32 -15.91 1.66
N GLU A 107 -15.34 -16.78 1.72
CA GLU A 107 -15.48 -17.88 0.76
C GLU A 107 -15.76 -17.35 -0.66
N ILE A 108 -16.46 -16.22 -0.81
CA ILE A 108 -16.69 -15.61 -2.12
C ILE A 108 -15.36 -15.18 -2.76
N ASP A 109 -14.43 -14.60 -2.00
CA ASP A 109 -13.11 -14.23 -2.54
C ASP A 109 -12.32 -15.46 -3.03
N ASP A 110 -12.40 -16.57 -2.28
CA ASP A 110 -11.81 -17.83 -2.71
C ASP A 110 -12.47 -18.40 -3.97
N LEU A 111 -13.79 -18.28 -4.08
CA LEU A 111 -14.52 -18.69 -5.28
C LEU A 111 -14.09 -17.87 -6.50
N LEU A 112 -13.94 -16.54 -6.36
CA LEU A 112 -13.42 -15.70 -7.44
C LEU A 112 -11.97 -16.09 -7.80
N TYR A 113 -11.16 -16.46 -6.81
CA TYR A 113 -9.82 -16.99 -7.06
C TYR A 113 -9.84 -18.33 -7.80
N VAL A 114 -10.78 -19.22 -7.48
CA VAL A 114 -11.03 -20.46 -8.24
C VAL A 114 -11.40 -20.13 -9.69
N LEU A 115 -12.31 -19.18 -9.93
CA LEU A 115 -12.69 -18.77 -11.29
C LEU A 115 -11.49 -18.23 -12.08
N LYS A 116 -10.56 -17.51 -11.44
CA LYS A 116 -9.30 -17.07 -12.07
C LYS A 116 -8.47 -18.26 -12.56
N ILE A 117 -8.33 -19.31 -11.75
CA ILE A 117 -7.61 -20.53 -12.16
C ILE A 117 -8.32 -21.25 -13.31
N LEU A 118 -9.65 -21.35 -13.24
CA LEU A 118 -10.44 -21.95 -14.32
C LEU A 118 -10.26 -21.20 -15.65
N ALA A 119 -10.23 -19.86 -15.60
CA ALA A 119 -9.91 -19.02 -16.76
C ALA A 119 -8.50 -19.30 -17.27
N MET A 120 -7.49 -19.30 -16.40
CA MET A 120 -6.08 -19.47 -16.77
C MET A 120 -5.79 -20.79 -17.50
N TYR A 121 -6.48 -21.87 -17.13
CA TYR A 121 -6.33 -23.18 -17.78
C TYR A 121 -7.12 -23.30 -19.09
N GLY A 122 -8.13 -22.47 -19.33
CA GLY A 122 -8.85 -22.37 -20.59
C GLY A 122 -9.75 -23.57 -20.94
N SER A 123 -10.23 -24.31 -19.94
CA SER A 123 -11.22 -25.37 -20.17
C SER A 123 -12.59 -24.79 -20.52
N PHE A 124 -13.39 -25.52 -21.29
CA PHE A 124 -14.75 -25.07 -21.64
C PHE A 124 -15.66 -25.08 -20.42
N GLU A 125 -15.56 -26.11 -19.59
CA GLU A 125 -16.31 -26.26 -18.34
C GLU A 125 -15.97 -25.14 -17.35
N GLY A 126 -14.70 -24.75 -17.28
CA GLY A 126 -14.26 -23.60 -16.48
C GLY A 126 -14.87 -22.28 -16.98
N ALA A 127 -14.88 -22.06 -18.29
CA ALA A 127 -15.53 -20.90 -18.90
C ALA A 127 -17.05 -20.87 -18.67
N GLN A 128 -17.73 -22.04 -18.70
CA GLN A 128 -19.15 -22.14 -18.35
C GLN A 128 -19.40 -21.72 -16.90
N LYS A 129 -18.52 -22.14 -15.98
CA LYS A 129 -18.63 -21.79 -14.57
C LYS A 129 -18.46 -20.29 -14.30
N ILE A 130 -17.56 -19.65 -15.03
CA ILE A 130 -17.36 -18.19 -14.99
C ILE A 130 -18.63 -17.46 -15.45
N VAL A 131 -19.27 -17.91 -16.54
CA VAL A 131 -20.53 -17.33 -17.03
C VAL A 131 -21.65 -17.51 -16.00
N GLU A 132 -21.77 -18.70 -15.41
CA GLU A 132 -22.76 -18.99 -14.38
C GLU A 132 -22.56 -18.09 -13.15
N ALA A 133 -21.33 -17.98 -12.64
CA ALA A 133 -20.98 -17.15 -11.51
C ALA A 133 -21.30 -15.67 -11.75
N ALA A 134 -21.00 -15.15 -12.94
CA ALA A 134 -21.34 -13.80 -13.34
C ALA A 134 -22.86 -13.56 -13.40
N GLN A 135 -23.62 -14.55 -13.89
CA GLN A 135 -25.10 -14.50 -13.93
C GLN A 135 -25.75 -14.62 -12.55
N MET A 136 -25.05 -15.20 -11.58
CA MET A 136 -25.45 -15.23 -10.17
C MET A 136 -25.14 -13.92 -9.43
N GLU A 137 -24.48 -12.96 -10.09
CA GLU A 137 -24.05 -11.69 -9.51
C GLU A 137 -23.18 -11.84 -8.24
N ILE A 138 -22.29 -12.84 -8.25
CA ILE A 138 -21.39 -13.10 -7.12
C ILE A 138 -20.40 -11.93 -7.01
N ASN A 139 -20.59 -11.11 -5.98
CA ASN A 139 -19.76 -9.94 -5.66
C ASN A 139 -19.32 -9.16 -6.91
N CYS A 140 -20.31 -8.64 -7.66
CA CYS A 140 -20.09 -7.94 -8.93
C CYS A 140 -19.10 -6.77 -8.84
N ASP A 141 -18.85 -6.22 -7.66
CA ASP A 141 -17.95 -5.09 -7.46
C ASP A 141 -16.50 -5.52 -7.12
N ALA A 142 -16.22 -6.82 -7.03
CA ALA A 142 -14.88 -7.32 -6.76
C ALA A 142 -13.90 -7.07 -7.91
N TYR A 143 -12.73 -6.49 -7.59
CA TYR A 143 -11.64 -6.28 -8.55
C TYR A 143 -11.19 -7.57 -9.25
N MET A 144 -11.32 -8.72 -8.58
CA MET A 144 -10.95 -10.02 -9.13
C MET A 144 -11.69 -10.34 -10.45
N TRP A 145 -12.87 -9.79 -10.70
CA TRP A 145 -13.57 -9.95 -11.98
C TRP A 145 -12.79 -9.38 -13.16
N HIS A 146 -12.12 -8.23 -12.99
CA HIS A 146 -11.22 -7.70 -14.02
C HIS A 146 -10.05 -8.64 -14.28
N VAL A 147 -9.45 -9.23 -13.24
CA VAL A 147 -8.37 -10.22 -13.37
C VAL A 147 -8.86 -11.47 -14.11
N ILE A 148 -10.03 -12.02 -13.75
CA ILE A 148 -10.63 -13.17 -14.41
C ILE A 148 -10.86 -12.87 -15.89
N LEU A 149 -11.49 -11.74 -16.22
CA LEU A 149 -11.89 -11.40 -17.58
C LEU A 149 -10.70 -10.96 -18.47
N SER A 150 -9.65 -10.39 -17.89
CA SER A 150 -8.39 -10.09 -18.57
C SER A 150 -7.64 -11.35 -19.04
N THR A 151 -7.91 -12.51 -18.41
CA THR A 151 -7.33 -13.80 -18.80
C THR A 151 -7.86 -14.28 -20.17
N PHE A 152 -9.03 -13.80 -20.60
CA PHE A 152 -9.63 -14.11 -21.90
C PHE A 152 -9.01 -13.28 -23.04
N SER A 153 -7.69 -13.32 -23.16
CA SER A 153 -6.90 -12.60 -24.17
C SER A 153 -7.11 -13.15 -25.60
N GLU A 154 -6.39 -12.60 -26.58
CA GLU A 154 -6.56 -12.95 -28.00
C GLU A 154 -6.50 -14.46 -28.29
N ASP A 155 -5.61 -15.17 -27.60
CA ASP A 155 -5.35 -16.60 -27.79
C ASP A 155 -6.20 -17.51 -26.90
N HIS A 156 -7.08 -16.96 -26.06
CA HIS A 156 -7.83 -17.75 -25.10
C HIS A 156 -8.95 -18.56 -25.81
N PRO A 157 -8.97 -19.91 -25.67
CA PRO A 157 -9.85 -20.77 -26.47
C PRO A 157 -11.35 -20.56 -26.23
N GLN A 158 -11.72 -19.97 -25.09
CA GLN A 158 -13.13 -19.74 -24.71
C GLN A 158 -13.55 -18.27 -24.68
N ARG A 159 -12.71 -17.34 -25.18
CA ARG A 159 -13.01 -15.89 -25.15
C ARG A 159 -14.37 -15.58 -25.78
N ASP A 160 -14.58 -16.00 -27.02
CA ASP A 160 -15.80 -15.68 -27.77
C ASP A 160 -17.06 -16.26 -27.11
N PHE A 161 -16.93 -17.43 -26.47
CA PHE A 161 -18.03 -18.02 -25.70
C PHE A 161 -18.41 -17.14 -24.51
N VAL A 162 -17.43 -16.72 -23.69
CA VAL A 162 -17.69 -15.91 -22.49
C VAL A 162 -18.22 -14.53 -22.85
N LEU A 163 -17.57 -13.82 -23.76
CA LEU A 163 -18.00 -12.47 -24.18
C LEU A 163 -19.43 -12.49 -24.73
N LYS A 164 -19.78 -13.51 -25.51
CA LYS A 164 -21.14 -13.68 -26.04
C LYS A 164 -22.14 -14.04 -24.95
N ALA A 165 -21.81 -14.96 -24.05
CA ALA A 165 -22.73 -15.42 -23.02
C ALA A 165 -23.05 -14.34 -21.98
N LEU A 166 -22.16 -13.37 -21.78
CA LEU A 166 -22.34 -12.22 -20.89
C LEU A 166 -22.87 -10.96 -21.60
N SER A 167 -23.23 -11.05 -22.89
CA SER A 167 -23.75 -9.90 -23.64
C SER A 167 -25.24 -9.62 -23.42
N ASP A 168 -26.01 -10.62 -22.98
CA ASP A 168 -27.45 -10.48 -22.73
C ASP A 168 -27.94 -11.48 -21.64
N PRO A 169 -28.31 -11.00 -20.43
CA PRO A 169 -28.17 -9.61 -19.99
C PRO A 169 -26.70 -9.25 -19.76
N LEU A 170 -26.37 -7.95 -19.90
CA LEU A 170 -25.08 -7.43 -19.44
C LEU A 170 -25.02 -7.52 -17.90
N PRO A 171 -23.87 -7.89 -17.32
CA PRO A 171 -23.70 -7.87 -15.88
C PRO A 171 -23.73 -6.44 -15.32
N SER A 172 -23.85 -6.34 -13.99
CA SER A 172 -23.86 -5.09 -13.23
C SER A 172 -22.49 -4.82 -12.57
N GLY A 173 -22.35 -3.67 -11.90
CA GLY A 173 -21.19 -3.35 -11.07
C GLY A 173 -19.84 -3.29 -11.81
N PHE A 174 -18.75 -3.52 -11.08
CA PHE A 174 -17.39 -3.55 -11.61
C PHE A 174 -17.16 -4.71 -12.61
N LEU A 175 -17.90 -5.82 -12.49
CA LEU A 175 -17.90 -6.93 -13.43
C LEU A 175 -18.24 -6.46 -14.85
N ALA A 176 -19.18 -5.53 -15.00
CA ALA A 176 -19.49 -4.93 -16.30
C ALA A 176 -18.29 -4.18 -16.90
N ILE A 177 -17.48 -3.51 -16.07
CA ILE A 177 -16.25 -2.83 -16.50
C ILE A 177 -15.20 -3.86 -16.92
N GLY A 178 -15.00 -4.92 -16.14
CA GLY A 178 -14.10 -6.02 -16.53
C GLY A 178 -14.50 -6.67 -17.86
N LEU A 179 -15.81 -6.83 -18.11
CA LEU A 179 -16.31 -7.34 -19.40
C LEU A 179 -16.06 -6.35 -20.53
N LEU A 180 -16.27 -5.05 -20.28
CA LEU A 180 -16.02 -3.98 -21.23
C LEU A 180 -14.56 -3.93 -21.66
N ASP A 181 -13.62 -3.97 -20.71
CA ASP A 181 -12.19 -3.94 -20.98
C ASP A 181 -11.74 -5.17 -21.79
N SER A 182 -12.23 -6.35 -21.42
CA SER A 182 -11.95 -7.60 -22.15
C SER A 182 -12.48 -7.54 -23.60
N ALA A 183 -13.70 -7.02 -23.78
CA ALA A 183 -14.29 -6.82 -25.11
C ALA A 183 -13.56 -5.75 -25.94
N ASN A 184 -13.15 -4.64 -25.32
CA ASN A 184 -12.35 -3.59 -25.95
C ASN A 184 -11.04 -4.15 -26.50
N GLY A 185 -10.32 -4.93 -25.68
CA GLY A 185 -9.10 -5.62 -26.10
C GLY A 185 -9.36 -6.51 -27.32
N ALA A 186 -10.35 -7.41 -27.24
CA ALA A 186 -10.68 -8.31 -28.35
C ALA A 186 -11.05 -7.56 -29.65
N ALA A 187 -11.75 -6.43 -29.53
CA ALA A 187 -12.15 -5.60 -30.66
C ALA A 187 -10.98 -4.81 -31.27
N ILE A 188 -10.05 -4.29 -30.46
CA ILE A 188 -8.83 -3.62 -30.92
C ILE A 188 -7.96 -4.57 -31.76
N HIS A 189 -7.85 -5.83 -31.35
CA HIS A 189 -7.15 -6.88 -32.10
C HIS A 189 -7.94 -7.37 -33.33
N GLY A 190 -9.15 -6.87 -33.58
CA GLY A 190 -9.97 -7.22 -34.75
C GLY A 190 -10.54 -8.64 -34.71
N THR A 191 -10.64 -9.23 -33.51
CA THR A 191 -11.04 -10.63 -33.31
C THR A 191 -12.48 -10.78 -32.82
N LEU A 192 -13.16 -9.68 -32.51
CA LEU A 192 -14.53 -9.66 -32.03
C LEU A 192 -15.52 -9.41 -33.17
N GLU A 193 -16.53 -10.28 -33.33
CA GLU A 193 -17.56 -10.13 -34.37
C GLU A 193 -18.58 -9.04 -34.03
N GLU A 194 -19.04 -9.00 -32.77
CA GLU A 194 -20.04 -8.07 -32.26
C GLU A 194 -19.66 -7.67 -30.83
N HIS A 195 -19.66 -6.37 -30.56
CA HIS A 195 -19.28 -5.85 -29.24
C HIS A 195 -20.45 -6.06 -28.25
N PRO A 196 -20.25 -6.67 -27.06
CA PRO A 196 -21.34 -6.93 -26.10
C PRO A 196 -22.14 -5.67 -25.71
N PHE A 197 -21.48 -4.51 -25.70
CA PHE A 197 -22.10 -3.23 -25.40
C PHE A 197 -22.74 -2.52 -26.61
N ASP A 198 -22.67 -3.09 -27.83
CA ASP A 198 -23.42 -2.61 -29.01
C ASP A 198 -24.88 -3.06 -28.98
N SER A 199 -25.53 -2.81 -27.84
CA SER A 199 -26.92 -3.13 -27.57
C SER A 199 -27.62 -1.93 -26.91
N PRO A 200 -28.96 -1.87 -26.85
CA PRO A 200 -29.66 -0.80 -26.15
C PRO A 200 -29.27 -0.69 -24.67
N GLY A 201 -29.10 -1.84 -23.99
CA GLY A 201 -28.65 -1.89 -22.59
C GLY A 201 -27.21 -1.39 -22.44
N GLY A 202 -26.29 -1.85 -23.31
CA GLY A 202 -24.91 -1.40 -23.30
C GLY A 202 -24.77 0.09 -23.57
N THR A 203 -25.51 0.62 -24.55
CA THR A 203 -25.54 2.06 -24.84
C THR A 203 -25.99 2.88 -23.62
N GLN A 204 -26.97 2.38 -22.86
CA GLN A 204 -27.43 3.04 -21.64
C GLN A 204 -26.33 3.06 -20.56
N MET A 205 -25.64 1.94 -20.35
CA MET A 205 -24.53 1.85 -19.38
C MET A 205 -23.36 2.76 -19.75
N LEU A 206 -22.92 2.72 -21.02
CA LEU A 206 -21.88 3.61 -21.52
C LEU A 206 -22.26 5.09 -21.36
N THR A 207 -23.52 5.45 -21.61
CA THR A 207 -24.02 6.82 -21.40
C THR A 207 -23.93 7.21 -19.93
N GLN A 208 -24.30 6.31 -19.01
CA GLN A 208 -24.26 6.56 -17.58
C GLN A 208 -22.81 6.81 -17.12
N TRP A 209 -21.87 5.96 -17.51
CA TRP A 209 -20.46 6.12 -17.12
C TRP A 209 -19.84 7.40 -17.69
N LEU A 210 -20.13 7.76 -18.94
CA LEU A 210 -19.64 9.01 -19.55
C LEU A 210 -20.30 10.28 -18.99
N GLN A 211 -21.40 10.16 -18.25
CA GLN A 211 -22.08 11.28 -17.60
C GLN A 211 -21.82 11.35 -16.10
N ASP A 212 -21.11 10.36 -15.55
CA ASP A 212 -20.78 10.36 -14.13
C ASP A 212 -19.75 11.47 -13.86
N THR A 213 -20.07 12.33 -12.89
CA THR A 213 -19.22 13.46 -12.52
C THR A 213 -18.28 13.14 -11.37
N ASP A 214 -18.38 11.93 -10.82
CA ASP A 214 -17.52 11.42 -9.75
C ASP A 214 -16.12 11.08 -10.30
N PRO A 215 -15.06 11.79 -9.89
CA PRO A 215 -13.70 11.52 -10.35
C PRO A 215 -13.22 10.09 -10.09
N GLU A 216 -13.70 9.44 -9.02
CA GLU A 216 -13.34 8.05 -8.69
C GLU A 216 -13.86 7.06 -9.75
N LYS A 217 -14.85 7.47 -10.55
CA LYS A 217 -15.45 6.68 -11.63
C LYS A 217 -15.02 7.11 -13.02
N PHE A 218 -14.08 8.04 -13.15
CA PHE A 218 -13.56 8.44 -14.45
C PHE A 218 -12.83 7.29 -15.17
N SER A 219 -12.31 6.32 -14.43
CA SER A 219 -11.81 5.06 -14.99
C SER A 219 -12.88 4.31 -15.80
N TYR A 220 -14.15 4.35 -15.37
CA TYR A 220 -15.25 3.70 -16.08
C TYR A 220 -15.60 4.45 -17.37
N ALA A 221 -15.56 5.78 -17.32
CA ALA A 221 -15.72 6.64 -18.50
C ALA A 221 -14.58 6.41 -19.51
N HIS A 222 -13.36 6.18 -19.03
CA HIS A 222 -12.20 5.85 -19.87
C HIS A 222 -12.43 4.52 -20.62
N SER A 223 -12.77 3.44 -19.90
CA SER A 223 -13.12 2.15 -20.51
C SER A 223 -14.31 2.23 -21.46
N ALA A 224 -15.34 3.03 -21.13
CA ALA A 224 -16.48 3.28 -21.99
C ALA A 224 -16.09 3.97 -23.31
N THR A 225 -15.11 4.86 -23.25
CA THR A 225 -14.62 5.63 -24.40
C THR A 225 -13.83 4.76 -25.38
N ALA A 226 -13.02 3.83 -24.85
CA ALA A 226 -12.27 2.87 -25.65
C ALA A 226 -13.18 1.95 -26.50
N ALA A 227 -14.42 1.70 -26.05
CA ALA A 227 -15.40 0.88 -26.78
C ALA A 227 -16.00 1.56 -28.02
N LEU A 228 -16.00 2.90 -28.06
CA LEU A 228 -16.78 3.67 -29.03
C LEU A 228 -16.47 3.40 -30.52
N PRO A 229 -15.24 3.08 -30.95
CA PRO A 229 -14.98 2.69 -32.33
C PRO A 229 -15.77 1.47 -32.80
N PHE A 230 -16.19 0.62 -31.85
CA PHE A 230 -16.82 -0.68 -32.09
C PHE A 230 -18.34 -0.68 -31.89
N ILE A 231 -18.92 0.47 -31.50
CA ILE A 231 -20.37 0.65 -31.34
C ILE A 231 -21.02 1.12 -32.65
N SER A 232 -22.23 0.65 -32.94
CA SER A 232 -22.97 1.02 -34.14
C SER A 232 -23.61 2.41 -34.06
N ASN A 233 -23.90 3.00 -35.22
CA ASN A 233 -24.67 4.25 -35.31
C ASN A 233 -26.17 4.00 -35.07
N PRO A 234 -26.91 4.96 -34.49
CA PRO A 234 -26.50 6.33 -34.16
C PRO A 234 -25.92 6.53 -32.74
N ALA A 235 -25.94 5.50 -31.89
CA ALA A 235 -25.51 5.60 -30.48
C ALA A 235 -24.06 6.10 -30.36
N ARG A 236 -23.16 5.55 -31.16
CA ARG A 236 -21.74 5.94 -31.20
C ARG A 236 -21.50 7.44 -31.30
N ASP A 237 -22.22 8.14 -32.18
CA ASP A 237 -21.98 9.58 -32.40
C ASP A 237 -22.36 10.42 -31.19
N GLN A 238 -23.39 10.00 -30.45
CA GLN A 238 -23.83 10.67 -29.23
C GLN A 238 -22.85 10.41 -28.08
N LEU A 239 -22.43 9.15 -27.90
CA LEU A 239 -21.46 8.77 -26.88
C LEU A 239 -20.10 9.44 -27.10
N LEU A 240 -19.63 9.51 -28.34
CA LEU A 240 -18.37 10.18 -28.67
C LEU A 240 -18.44 11.68 -28.39
N ALA A 241 -19.59 12.32 -28.60
CA ALA A 241 -19.76 13.72 -28.23
C ALA A 241 -19.69 13.91 -26.71
N LEU A 242 -20.30 13.01 -25.92
CA LEU A 242 -20.18 13.04 -24.45
C LEU A 242 -18.73 12.86 -23.99
N ALA A 243 -18.01 11.88 -24.53
CA ALA A 243 -16.62 11.60 -24.16
C ALA A 243 -15.67 12.76 -24.54
N MET A 244 -15.86 13.39 -25.70
CA MET A 244 -15.08 14.57 -26.11
C MET A 244 -15.33 15.81 -25.24
N ASP A 245 -16.51 15.91 -24.62
CA ASP A 245 -16.91 17.02 -23.73
C ASP A 245 -16.72 16.66 -22.23
N HIS A 246 -16.09 15.53 -21.91
CA HIS A 246 -15.93 15.03 -20.54
C HIS A 246 -15.02 15.93 -19.69
N ALA A 247 -15.18 15.93 -18.36
CA ALA A 247 -14.38 16.78 -17.47
C ALA A 247 -12.91 16.34 -17.38
N ASP A 248 -12.68 15.03 -17.46
CA ASP A 248 -11.36 14.40 -17.43
C ASP A 248 -10.64 14.47 -18.78
N SER A 249 -9.37 14.88 -18.77
CA SER A 249 -8.54 14.98 -19.97
C SER A 249 -8.11 13.62 -20.53
N GLY A 250 -7.96 12.60 -19.69
CA GLY A 250 -7.68 11.22 -20.12
C GLY A 250 -8.84 10.66 -20.95
N VAL A 251 -10.08 10.86 -20.49
CA VAL A 251 -11.29 10.50 -21.24
C VAL A 251 -11.38 11.27 -22.57
N GLN A 252 -11.06 12.56 -22.60
CA GLN A 252 -11.02 13.34 -23.85
C GLN A 252 -9.94 12.84 -24.82
N LEU A 253 -8.77 12.45 -24.31
CA LEU A 253 -7.68 11.89 -25.10
C LEU A 253 -8.08 10.55 -25.73
N GLU A 254 -8.69 9.66 -24.93
CA GLU A 254 -9.24 8.38 -25.39
C GLU A 254 -10.33 8.59 -26.45
N ALA A 255 -11.18 9.62 -26.27
CA ALA A 255 -12.22 9.97 -27.23
C ALA A 255 -11.63 10.46 -28.55
N ALA A 256 -10.52 11.20 -28.50
CA ALA A 256 -9.81 11.66 -29.67
C ALA A 256 -9.17 10.50 -30.45
N TRP A 257 -8.61 9.50 -29.75
CA TRP A 257 -8.16 8.24 -30.35
C TRP A 257 -9.32 7.49 -31.00
N ALA A 258 -10.43 7.30 -30.29
CA ALA A 258 -11.60 6.61 -30.82
C ALA A 258 -12.16 7.30 -32.08
N ALA A 259 -12.22 8.63 -32.08
CA ALA A 259 -12.59 9.44 -33.24
C ALA A 259 -11.59 9.27 -34.40
N GLY A 260 -10.29 9.26 -34.11
CA GLY A 260 -9.21 9.02 -35.08
C GLY A 260 -9.30 7.64 -35.74
N LYS A 261 -9.55 6.59 -34.94
CA LYS A 261 -9.77 5.21 -35.41
C LYS A 261 -10.95 5.08 -36.36
N LEU A 262 -11.98 5.90 -36.17
CA LEU A 262 -13.14 6.03 -37.05
C LEU A 262 -12.88 6.89 -38.30
N GLY A 263 -11.65 7.37 -38.50
CA GLY A 263 -11.25 8.23 -39.62
C GLY A 263 -11.72 9.68 -39.49
N ARG A 264 -12.05 10.17 -38.30
CA ARG A 264 -12.50 11.56 -38.09
C ARG A 264 -11.31 12.48 -37.89
N GLU A 265 -11.16 13.42 -38.82
CA GLU A 265 -10.13 14.48 -38.76
C GLU A 265 -10.19 15.34 -37.49
N THR A 266 -11.34 15.45 -36.84
CA THR A 266 -11.46 16.18 -35.56
C THR A 266 -10.70 15.49 -34.43
N GLY A 267 -10.73 14.15 -34.35
CA GLY A 267 -10.00 13.39 -33.34
C GLY A 267 -8.50 13.53 -33.49
N LEU A 268 -8.01 13.38 -34.74
CA LEU A 268 -6.58 13.51 -35.06
C LEU A 268 -6.02 14.90 -34.72
N LYS A 269 -6.81 15.96 -34.92
CA LYS A 269 -6.41 17.32 -34.52
C LYS A 269 -6.30 17.49 -33.01
N VAL A 270 -7.19 16.84 -32.26
CA VAL A 270 -7.16 16.86 -30.79
C VAL A 270 -5.98 16.05 -30.27
N LEU A 271 -5.70 14.86 -30.84
CA LEU A 271 -4.47 14.10 -30.52
C LEU A 271 -3.20 14.93 -30.78
N ALA A 272 -3.09 15.57 -31.94
CA ALA A 272 -1.95 16.43 -32.25
C ALA A 272 -1.81 17.62 -31.28
N GLN A 273 -2.92 18.10 -30.72
CA GLN A 273 -2.92 19.12 -29.68
C GLN A 273 -2.45 18.55 -28.33
N PHE A 274 -2.87 17.34 -27.96
CA PHE A 274 -2.40 16.66 -26.74
C PHE A 274 -0.93 16.27 -26.82
N CYS A 275 -0.34 16.07 -28.00
CA CYS A 275 1.11 15.92 -28.14
C CYS A 275 1.89 17.15 -27.61
N LEU A 276 1.27 18.32 -27.51
CA LEU A 276 1.88 19.53 -26.95
C LEU A 276 1.59 19.73 -25.45
N ASP A 277 0.82 18.84 -24.83
CA ASP A 277 0.60 18.80 -23.39
C ASP A 277 1.53 17.77 -22.77
N VAL A 278 2.45 18.22 -21.92
CA VAL A 278 3.48 17.36 -21.32
C VAL A 278 2.87 16.19 -20.54
N ASN A 279 1.68 16.37 -19.94
CA ASN A 279 1.04 15.33 -19.13
C ASN A 279 0.43 14.21 -19.97
N HIS A 280 0.12 14.49 -21.24
CA HIS A 280 -0.58 13.56 -22.13
C HIS A 280 0.20 13.23 -23.41
N SER A 281 1.38 13.83 -23.60
CA SER A 281 2.08 13.80 -24.88
C SER A 281 2.56 12.42 -25.28
N ASP A 282 3.16 11.66 -24.35
CA ASP A 282 3.66 10.31 -24.63
C ASP A 282 2.53 9.41 -25.14
N MET A 283 1.38 9.40 -24.45
CA MET A 283 0.21 8.64 -24.87
C MET A 283 -0.37 9.13 -26.20
N ALA A 284 -0.52 10.45 -26.39
CA ALA A 284 -1.05 11.01 -27.63
C ALA A 284 -0.16 10.70 -28.85
N GLN A 285 1.17 10.70 -28.68
CA GLN A 285 2.13 10.31 -29.71
C GLN A 285 1.96 8.83 -30.07
N ARG A 286 1.90 7.93 -29.08
CA ARG A 286 1.64 6.50 -29.30
C ARG A 286 0.32 6.25 -30.02
N TYR A 287 -0.73 7.00 -29.70
CA TYR A 287 -2.02 6.93 -30.39
C TYR A 287 -1.94 7.39 -31.84
N LEU A 288 -1.21 8.46 -32.15
CA LEU A 288 -0.97 8.85 -33.54
C LEU A 288 -0.12 7.81 -34.30
N GLU A 289 0.84 7.18 -33.64
CA GLU A 289 1.63 6.08 -34.23
C GLU A 289 0.79 4.84 -34.49
N GLU A 290 -0.04 4.39 -33.53
CA GLU A 290 -0.97 3.26 -33.68
C GLU A 290 -1.93 3.48 -34.85
N LEU A 291 -2.38 4.72 -35.05
CA LEU A 291 -3.28 5.10 -36.14
C LEU A 291 -2.57 5.29 -37.50
N ASP A 292 -1.27 5.00 -37.60
CA ASP A 292 -0.42 5.25 -38.77
C ASP A 292 -0.42 6.73 -39.20
N ARG A 293 -0.50 7.65 -38.23
CA ARG A 293 -0.55 9.12 -38.41
C ARG A 293 0.58 9.87 -37.70
N ALA A 294 1.74 9.24 -37.53
CA ALA A 294 2.92 9.84 -36.87
C ALA A 294 3.38 11.16 -37.53
N GLU A 295 3.06 11.40 -38.81
CA GLU A 295 3.34 12.67 -39.49
C GLU A 295 2.55 13.86 -38.93
N LEU A 296 1.53 13.63 -38.11
CA LEU A 296 0.78 14.67 -37.41
C LEU A 296 1.41 15.07 -36.07
N ILE A 297 2.41 14.34 -35.57
CA ILE A 297 3.11 14.68 -34.33
C ILE A 297 3.85 16.02 -34.56
N PRO A 298 3.53 17.07 -33.78
CA PRO A 298 4.21 18.36 -33.90
C PRO A 298 5.72 18.22 -33.62
N SER A 299 6.55 19.01 -34.32
CA SER A 299 8.00 18.99 -34.11
C SER A 299 8.41 19.37 -32.69
N ASP A 300 7.63 20.23 -32.03
CA ASP A 300 7.90 20.68 -30.66
C ASP A 300 7.73 19.54 -29.65
N ALA A 301 6.87 18.56 -29.93
CA ALA A 301 6.69 17.35 -29.12
C ALA A 301 7.82 16.33 -29.30
N GLN A 302 8.62 16.48 -30.37
CA GLN A 302 9.79 15.65 -30.68
C GLN A 302 11.09 16.23 -30.12
N ASP A 303 11.04 17.38 -29.44
CA ASP A 303 12.19 17.94 -28.74
C ASP A 303 12.59 17.02 -27.58
N GLU A 304 13.87 16.65 -27.50
CA GLU A 304 14.37 15.67 -26.51
C GLU A 304 14.08 16.10 -25.07
N ALA A 305 14.17 17.40 -24.77
CA ALA A 305 13.87 17.92 -23.43
C ALA A 305 12.37 17.87 -23.13
N PHE A 306 11.51 18.12 -24.12
CA PHE A 306 10.07 17.94 -23.97
C PHE A 306 9.69 16.47 -23.78
N GLN A 307 10.28 15.55 -24.56
CA GLN A 307 10.06 14.11 -24.43
C GLN A 307 10.46 13.59 -23.05
N ALA A 308 11.62 14.01 -22.53
CA ALA A 308 12.05 13.62 -21.19
C ALA A 308 11.04 14.08 -20.11
N LYS A 309 10.48 15.29 -20.22
CA LYS A 309 9.42 15.73 -19.30
C LYS A 309 8.12 14.93 -19.47
N ALA A 310 7.72 14.61 -20.70
CA ALA A 310 6.51 13.85 -20.96
C ALA A 310 6.62 12.41 -20.42
N GLU A 311 7.78 11.77 -20.62
CA GLU A 311 8.09 10.46 -20.05
C GLU A 311 8.02 10.50 -18.53
N PHE A 312 8.67 11.49 -17.89
CA PHE A 312 8.65 11.62 -16.44
C PHE A 312 7.25 11.91 -15.89
N SER A 313 6.48 12.76 -16.57
CA SER A 313 5.08 13.03 -16.22
C SER A 313 4.24 11.76 -16.26
N ASN A 314 4.36 10.97 -17.33
CA ASN A 314 3.62 9.73 -17.49
C ASN A 314 4.00 8.73 -16.38
N TRP A 315 5.29 8.59 -16.09
CA TRP A 315 5.78 7.73 -15.01
C TRP A 315 5.23 8.15 -13.64
N LEU A 316 5.32 9.45 -13.28
CA LEU A 316 4.80 9.97 -12.02
C LEU A 316 3.28 9.78 -11.88
N SER A 317 2.55 9.79 -12.99
CA SER A 317 1.10 9.59 -13.00
C SER A 317 0.67 8.16 -12.68
N HIS A 318 1.59 7.21 -12.66
CA HIS A 318 1.28 5.83 -12.34
C HIS A 318 0.74 5.70 -10.90
N PRO A 319 -0.27 4.85 -10.62
CA PRO A 319 -0.88 4.72 -9.29
C PRO A 319 0.08 4.32 -8.16
N ASN A 320 1.17 3.62 -8.49
CA ASN A 320 2.21 3.25 -7.51
C ASN A 320 3.21 4.37 -7.22
N GLU A 321 3.13 5.50 -7.95
CA GLU A 321 4.01 6.67 -7.79
C GLU A 321 3.22 7.83 -7.15
N LEU A 322 2.89 8.89 -7.90
CA LEU A 322 2.04 9.99 -7.41
C LEU A 322 0.54 9.77 -7.72
N GLY A 323 0.21 8.83 -8.60
CA GLY A 323 -1.17 8.56 -9.03
C GLY A 323 -1.83 9.68 -9.85
N ARG A 324 -1.11 10.77 -10.14
CA ARG A 324 -1.54 11.85 -11.02
C ARG A 324 -0.35 12.59 -11.61
N ALA A 325 -0.57 13.28 -12.72
CA ALA A 325 0.45 14.11 -13.32
C ALA A 325 0.83 15.29 -12.40
N PRO A 326 2.11 15.69 -12.36
CA PRO A 326 2.53 16.85 -11.59
C PRO A 326 1.98 18.16 -12.19
N ASP A 327 1.83 19.19 -11.36
CA ASP A 327 1.38 20.52 -11.78
C ASP A 327 2.43 21.26 -12.61
N SER A 328 3.71 20.98 -12.35
CA SER A 328 4.80 21.54 -13.15
C SER A 328 6.04 20.65 -13.19
N LEU A 329 6.81 20.80 -14.28
CA LEU A 329 8.06 20.10 -14.55
C LEU A 329 9.16 21.06 -15.02
N GLU A 330 10.31 21.03 -14.35
CA GLU A 330 11.49 21.85 -14.63
C GLU A 330 12.72 20.96 -14.84
N ILE A 331 13.41 21.08 -15.98
CA ILE A 331 14.72 20.41 -16.15
C ILE A 331 15.74 21.21 -15.36
N VAL A 332 16.28 20.62 -14.31
CA VAL A 332 17.26 21.27 -13.43
C VAL A 332 18.70 21.01 -13.88
N ASP A 333 18.96 19.89 -14.57
CA ASP A 333 20.26 19.56 -15.15
C ASP A 333 20.09 18.58 -16.33
N HIS A 334 20.98 18.67 -17.33
CA HIS A 334 21.05 17.74 -18.46
C HIS A 334 22.50 17.55 -18.90
N ARG A 335 22.96 16.30 -18.97
CA ARG A 335 24.34 15.94 -19.32
C ARG A 335 24.41 14.65 -20.14
N GLN A 336 25.53 14.47 -20.83
CA GLN A 336 25.95 13.19 -21.37
C GLN A 336 26.87 12.52 -20.35
N ILE A 337 26.44 11.41 -19.75
CA ILE A 337 27.15 10.73 -18.67
C ILE A 337 27.52 9.31 -19.11
N ALA A 338 28.76 8.89 -18.85
CA ALA A 338 29.20 7.52 -19.06
C ALA A 338 28.60 6.62 -17.97
N TRP A 339 27.37 6.13 -18.19
CA TRP A 339 26.61 5.41 -17.18
C TRP A 339 27.13 3.98 -16.97
N PRO A 340 27.30 3.50 -15.72
CA PRO A 340 27.74 2.14 -15.45
C PRO A 340 26.64 1.09 -15.73
N PRO A 341 26.99 -0.20 -15.86
CA PRO A 341 28.35 -0.74 -15.91
C PRO A 341 29.02 -0.61 -17.27
N GLU A 342 28.29 -0.30 -18.35
CA GLU A 342 28.83 -0.25 -19.71
C GLU A 342 29.75 0.95 -19.97
N GLY A 343 29.59 2.03 -19.20
CA GLY A 343 30.37 3.26 -19.33
C GLY A 343 30.13 4.01 -20.64
N GLN A 344 28.99 3.77 -21.31
CA GLN A 344 28.65 4.47 -22.55
C GLN A 344 28.01 5.82 -22.23
N PRO A 345 28.45 6.91 -22.88
CA PRO A 345 27.78 8.21 -22.76
C PRO A 345 26.32 8.11 -23.19
N GLN A 346 25.41 8.49 -22.30
CA GLN A 346 23.97 8.56 -22.52
C GLN A 346 23.44 9.92 -22.04
N PRO A 347 22.40 10.48 -22.70
CA PRO A 347 21.73 11.67 -22.20
C PRO A 347 21.00 11.35 -20.90
N MET A 348 21.17 12.23 -19.92
CA MET A 348 20.58 12.12 -18.59
C MET A 348 19.93 13.45 -18.23
N TRP A 349 18.65 13.44 -17.90
CA TRP A 349 17.87 14.61 -17.52
C TRP A 349 17.47 14.49 -16.05
N LEU A 350 17.83 15.48 -15.24
CA LEU A 350 17.24 15.64 -13.92
C LEU A 350 16.07 16.61 -14.04
N ILE A 351 14.91 16.13 -13.60
CA ILE A 351 13.65 16.85 -13.74
C ILE A 351 13.06 17.02 -12.35
N ARG A 352 12.87 18.28 -11.95
CA ARG A 352 12.12 18.65 -10.76
C ARG A 352 10.64 18.65 -11.09
N TYR A 353 9.84 18.01 -10.24
CA TYR A 353 8.39 18.15 -10.27
C TYR A 353 7.90 19.02 -9.12
N THR A 354 6.66 19.49 -9.25
CA THR A 354 5.92 20.10 -8.15
C THR A 354 4.49 19.62 -8.22
N LEU A 355 4.00 19.12 -7.09
CA LEU A 355 2.62 18.74 -6.86
C LEU A 355 2.06 19.67 -5.79
N HIS A 356 1.13 20.52 -6.18
CA HIS A 356 0.52 21.47 -5.27
C HIS A 356 -0.40 20.76 -4.29
N ASP A 357 -0.27 21.12 -3.02
CA ASP A 357 -1.22 20.69 -2.00
C ASP A 357 -2.53 21.48 -2.13
N GLU A 358 -3.55 20.83 -2.68
CA GLU A 358 -4.88 21.41 -2.87
C GLU A 358 -5.62 21.63 -1.53
N THR A 359 -5.20 20.94 -0.47
CA THR A 359 -5.87 20.94 0.83
C THR A 359 -5.54 22.20 1.62
N GLY A 360 -4.35 22.76 1.40
CA GLY A 360 -3.82 23.85 2.19
C GLY A 360 -3.27 23.41 3.56
N LEU A 361 -3.13 22.11 3.82
CA LEU A 361 -2.62 21.56 5.09
C LEU A 361 -1.18 21.05 5.01
N GLU A 362 -0.69 20.67 3.84
CA GLU A 362 0.66 20.14 3.61
C GLU A 362 1.49 21.01 2.67
N GLU A 363 2.81 20.92 2.77
CA GLU A 363 3.66 21.61 1.80
C GLU A 363 3.46 20.99 0.41
N ASP A 364 3.70 21.77 -0.63
CA ASP A 364 3.75 21.23 -1.99
C ASP A 364 4.80 20.11 -2.03
N ASP A 365 4.46 18.98 -2.64
CA ASP A 365 5.42 17.90 -2.83
C ASP A 365 6.33 18.26 -4.00
N VAL A 366 7.61 18.44 -3.70
CA VAL A 366 8.64 18.89 -4.63
C VAL A 366 9.83 17.97 -4.49
N ASP A 367 10.10 17.20 -5.53
CA ASP A 367 11.33 16.41 -5.61
C ASP A 367 11.91 16.40 -7.04
N CYS A 368 13.05 15.75 -7.22
CA CYS A 368 13.71 15.54 -8.51
C CYS A 368 13.81 14.05 -8.85
N GLY A 369 13.46 13.70 -10.08
CA GLY A 369 13.73 12.39 -10.67
C GLY A 369 14.73 12.44 -11.82
N LEU A 370 15.08 11.27 -12.32
CA LEU A 370 15.95 11.04 -13.45
C LEU A 370 15.14 10.48 -14.63
N VAL A 371 15.46 10.95 -15.84
CA VAL A 371 15.13 10.30 -17.11
C VAL A 371 16.45 10.05 -17.86
N GLY A 372 16.62 8.88 -18.48
CA GLY A 372 17.86 8.52 -19.18
C GLY A 372 18.07 7.00 -19.25
N SER A 373 18.90 6.45 -18.37
CA SER A 373 19.10 4.98 -18.22
C SER A 373 17.78 4.28 -17.91
N MET A 374 17.02 4.87 -16.98
CA MET A 374 15.64 4.55 -16.65
C MET A 374 14.97 5.76 -16.02
N THR A 375 13.65 5.80 -16.09
CA THR A 375 12.86 6.84 -15.44
C THR A 375 12.54 6.44 -14.00
N TRP A 376 12.94 7.26 -13.03
CA TRP A 376 12.79 6.96 -11.60
C TRP A 376 12.85 8.22 -10.71
N CYS A 377 12.20 8.17 -9.53
CA CYS A 377 12.26 9.21 -8.49
C CYS A 377 12.39 8.59 -7.09
N PHE A 378 13.17 9.20 -6.20
CA PHE A 378 13.32 8.75 -4.80
C PHE A 378 12.66 9.74 -3.83
N PHE A 379 11.35 9.59 -3.60
CA PHE A 379 10.53 10.50 -2.78
C PHE A 379 11.03 10.73 -1.34
N CYS A 380 11.80 9.77 -0.79
CA CYS A 380 12.31 9.85 0.57
C CYS A 380 13.68 10.53 0.70
N TYR A 381 14.37 10.85 -0.41
CA TYR A 381 15.79 11.23 -0.38
C TYR A 381 16.05 12.74 -0.50
N LYS A 382 14.98 13.53 -0.71
CA LYS A 382 15.04 15.01 -0.84
C LYS A 382 16.02 15.42 -1.93
N MET A 383 15.86 14.84 -3.12
CA MET A 383 16.75 15.09 -4.27
C MET A 383 16.71 16.54 -4.73
N ASP A 384 15.60 17.24 -4.53
CA ASP A 384 15.47 18.67 -4.79
C ASP A 384 16.39 19.58 -3.95
N GLN A 385 16.92 19.06 -2.85
CA GLN A 385 17.87 19.71 -1.94
C GLN A 385 19.32 19.22 -2.11
N ARG A 386 19.60 18.50 -3.20
CA ARG A 386 20.92 17.97 -3.52
C ARG A 386 21.46 18.57 -4.82
N PRO A 387 22.78 18.70 -4.96
CA PRO A 387 23.40 19.06 -6.23
C PRO A 387 23.16 17.95 -7.28
N PRO A 388 23.08 18.28 -8.57
CA PRO A 388 22.89 17.30 -9.65
C PRO A 388 23.85 16.11 -9.58
N GLU A 389 25.11 16.34 -9.23
CA GLU A 389 26.13 15.28 -9.11
C GLU A 389 25.77 14.23 -8.06
N ASP A 390 25.25 14.65 -6.90
CA ASP A 390 24.83 13.73 -5.84
C ASP A 390 23.59 12.94 -6.28
N VAL A 391 22.64 13.58 -6.97
CA VAL A 391 21.42 12.93 -7.47
C VAL A 391 21.77 11.84 -8.48
N TYR A 392 22.59 12.15 -9.49
CA TYR A 392 23.06 11.15 -10.45
C TYR A 392 23.77 9.99 -9.78
N ALA A 393 24.61 10.26 -8.77
CA ALA A 393 25.33 9.21 -8.07
C ALA A 393 24.43 8.27 -7.28
N ILE A 394 23.38 8.79 -6.65
CA ILE A 394 22.43 7.94 -5.94
C ILE A 394 21.70 7.01 -6.92
N HIS A 395 21.23 7.54 -8.07
CA HIS A 395 20.61 6.71 -9.11
C HIS A 395 21.57 5.65 -9.65
N ALA A 396 22.81 6.04 -9.96
CA ALA A 396 23.81 5.10 -10.46
C ALA A 396 24.12 3.99 -9.45
N TYR A 397 24.23 4.31 -8.15
CA TYR A 397 24.40 3.30 -7.10
C TYR A 397 23.23 2.32 -7.07
N TRP A 398 22.00 2.84 -7.02
CA TRP A 398 20.80 2.01 -6.92
C TRP A 398 20.60 1.11 -8.13
N GLU A 399 20.88 1.58 -9.34
CA GLU A 399 20.86 0.72 -10.52
C GLU A 399 21.90 -0.40 -10.43
N MET A 400 23.08 -0.14 -9.85
CA MET A 400 24.10 -1.18 -9.65
C MET A 400 23.73 -2.17 -8.54
N GLU A 401 23.01 -1.72 -7.51
CA GLU A 401 22.42 -2.57 -6.47
C GLU A 401 21.38 -3.52 -7.08
N ASN A 402 20.44 -3.00 -7.88
CA ASN A 402 19.46 -3.81 -8.61
C ASN A 402 20.09 -4.76 -9.63
N ALA A 403 21.25 -4.41 -10.18
CA ALA A 403 22.02 -5.26 -11.08
C ALA A 403 22.89 -6.32 -10.36
N GLU A 404 22.77 -6.44 -9.03
CA GLU A 404 23.57 -7.34 -8.17
C GLU A 404 25.09 -7.10 -8.30
N LEU A 405 25.48 -5.85 -8.62
CA LEU A 405 26.87 -5.41 -8.67
C LEU A 405 27.31 -4.69 -7.38
N ILE A 406 26.34 -4.36 -6.53
CA ILE A 406 26.50 -3.77 -5.21
C ILE A 406 25.59 -4.55 -4.24
N ASP A 407 26.12 -4.90 -3.08
CA ASP A 407 25.37 -5.54 -2.00
C ASP A 407 25.50 -4.67 -0.74
N GLU A 408 24.38 -4.20 -0.17
CA GLU A 408 24.36 -3.31 0.99
C GLU A 408 23.84 -4.06 2.23
N HIS A 409 24.54 -3.87 3.37
CA HIS A 409 24.21 -4.52 4.63
C HIS A 409 24.19 -3.53 5.79
N GLU A 410 23.18 -3.64 6.65
CA GLU A 410 23.16 -2.99 7.96
C GLU A 410 24.09 -3.72 8.94
N VAL A 411 24.86 -2.97 9.71
CA VAL A 411 25.80 -3.54 10.69
C VAL A 411 25.10 -3.74 12.03
N THR A 412 24.85 -5.01 12.38
CA THR A 412 24.24 -5.39 13.66
C THR A 412 25.26 -5.59 14.80
N ASP A 413 26.49 -5.99 14.47
CA ASP A 413 27.62 -6.02 15.40
C ASP A 413 28.66 -4.95 15.02
N PRO A 414 28.75 -3.83 15.76
CA PRO A 414 29.72 -2.78 15.51
C PRO A 414 31.19 -3.24 15.49
N ASN A 415 31.51 -4.41 16.07
CA ASN A 415 32.86 -4.94 16.11
C ASN A 415 33.29 -5.62 14.80
N GLU A 416 32.34 -6.11 13.99
CA GLU A 416 32.62 -6.88 12.78
C GLU A 416 33.49 -6.07 11.79
N TYR A 417 33.16 -4.78 11.65
CA TYR A 417 33.80 -3.88 10.70
C TYR A 417 34.70 -2.82 11.35
N ALA A 418 34.92 -2.88 12.68
CA ALA A 418 35.68 -1.87 13.41
C ALA A 418 37.08 -1.57 12.82
N GLY A 419 37.70 -2.55 12.17
CA GLY A 419 38.98 -2.39 11.47
C GLY A 419 38.93 -1.36 10.33
N MET A 420 37.77 -1.13 9.70
CA MET A 420 37.61 -0.15 8.62
C MET A 420 37.81 1.29 9.10
N LEU A 421 37.58 1.59 10.38
CA LEU A 421 37.83 2.92 10.94
C LEU A 421 39.29 3.38 10.80
N SER A 422 40.23 2.42 10.70
CA SER A 422 41.65 2.73 10.48
C SER A 422 41.96 3.29 9.08
N GLN A 423 41.00 3.25 8.15
CA GLN A 423 41.14 3.82 6.81
C GLN A 423 41.04 5.36 6.83
N TRP A 424 40.41 5.94 7.86
CA TRP A 424 40.35 7.39 8.03
C TRP A 424 41.73 7.95 8.41
N THR A 425 42.23 8.89 7.61
CA THR A 425 43.56 9.53 7.80
C THR A 425 43.48 11.00 8.19
N GLY A 426 42.27 11.54 8.35
CA GLY A 426 42.05 12.92 8.78
C GLY A 426 42.11 13.11 10.30
N ASP A 427 41.55 14.22 10.79
CA ASP A 427 41.52 14.52 12.23
C ASP A 427 40.73 13.46 13.02
N PRO A 428 41.07 13.19 14.30
CA PRO A 428 40.44 12.11 15.05
C PRO A 428 38.90 12.23 15.14
N LEU A 429 38.21 11.12 14.87
CA LEU A 429 36.76 10.99 15.00
C LEU A 429 36.39 10.71 16.46
N GLU A 430 35.38 11.39 16.97
CA GLU A 430 34.81 11.14 18.30
C GLU A 430 33.60 10.19 18.19
N ALA A 431 33.62 9.12 18.98
CA ALA A 431 32.55 8.11 19.07
C ALA A 431 32.07 7.54 17.71
N PRO A 432 32.97 7.08 16.82
CA PRO A 432 32.55 6.57 15.52
C PRO A 432 31.79 5.24 15.66
N THR A 433 30.65 5.13 14.98
CA THR A 433 29.84 3.90 14.91
C THR A 433 29.56 3.59 13.45
N ILE A 434 30.05 2.44 12.96
CA ILE A 434 29.71 1.96 11.62
C ILE A 434 28.25 1.53 11.62
N THR A 435 27.46 2.10 10.71
CA THR A 435 26.03 1.82 10.59
C THR A 435 25.75 0.91 9.41
N GLN A 436 26.51 1.02 8.31
CA GLN A 436 26.32 0.20 7.12
C GLN A 436 27.63 -0.06 6.37
N VAL A 437 27.64 -1.16 5.60
CA VAL A 437 28.73 -1.57 4.73
C VAL A 437 28.15 -2.01 3.39
N THR A 438 28.86 -1.70 2.31
CA THR A 438 28.56 -2.24 0.99
C THR A 438 29.74 -3.00 0.39
N GLU A 439 29.46 -4.12 -0.25
CA GLU A 439 30.38 -4.86 -1.10
C GLU A 439 30.19 -4.47 -2.57
N VAL A 440 31.27 -4.00 -3.20
CA VAL A 440 31.27 -3.53 -4.59
C VAL A 440 31.93 -4.57 -5.50
N SER A 441 31.22 -4.95 -6.56
CA SER A 441 31.69 -5.90 -7.56
C SER A 441 32.95 -5.40 -8.28
N PRO A 442 33.99 -6.24 -8.44
CA PRO A 442 35.19 -5.89 -9.22
C PRO A 442 34.87 -5.51 -10.69
N LYS A 443 33.70 -5.88 -11.22
CA LYS A 443 33.26 -5.52 -12.57
C LYS A 443 33.06 -4.01 -12.75
N LEU A 444 32.76 -3.30 -11.68
CA LEU A 444 32.56 -1.85 -11.69
C LEU A 444 33.87 -1.07 -11.74
N ASN A 445 35.02 -1.76 -11.72
CA ASN A 445 36.37 -1.17 -11.74
C ASN A 445 36.62 -0.14 -10.61
N ILE A 446 35.85 -0.21 -9.53
CA ILE A 446 36.14 0.54 -8.30
C ILE A 446 37.24 -0.20 -7.53
N PRO A 447 38.33 0.49 -7.12
CA PRO A 447 39.45 -0.15 -6.44
C PRO A 447 39.13 -0.82 -5.09
N ALA A 448 38.13 -0.32 -4.36
CA ALA A 448 37.75 -0.86 -3.06
C ALA A 448 36.63 -1.88 -3.22
N ARG A 449 36.80 -3.04 -2.55
CA ARG A 449 35.76 -4.07 -2.49
C ARG A 449 34.72 -3.78 -1.42
N PHE A 450 35.12 -3.14 -0.32
CA PHE A 450 34.21 -2.80 0.78
C PHE A 450 34.30 -1.31 1.06
N VAL A 451 33.14 -0.68 1.17
CA VAL A 451 32.98 0.73 1.57
C VAL A 451 32.01 0.77 2.74
N ALA A 452 32.31 1.55 3.77
CA ALA A 452 31.47 1.63 4.97
C ALA A 452 31.13 3.07 5.31
N VAL A 453 29.96 3.29 5.91
CA VAL A 453 29.58 4.59 6.49
C VAL A 453 29.54 4.46 8.01
N ALA A 454 30.07 5.48 8.69
CA ALA A 454 30.04 5.59 10.14
C ALA A 454 29.58 6.98 10.59
N THR A 455 28.67 7.02 11.56
CA THR A 455 28.31 8.25 12.27
C THR A 455 29.41 8.61 13.26
N ALA A 456 29.77 9.89 13.37
CA ALA A 456 30.78 10.36 14.32
C ALA A 456 30.64 11.87 14.59
N LYS A 457 31.53 12.41 15.44
CA LYS A 457 31.82 13.84 15.46
C LYS A 457 33.24 14.13 15.00
N LEU A 458 33.42 15.21 14.25
CA LEU A 458 34.72 15.72 13.85
C LEU A 458 34.86 17.17 14.32
N ALA A 459 35.82 17.44 15.20
CA ALA A 459 36.01 18.75 15.83
C ALA A 459 34.71 19.32 16.48
N GLY A 460 33.92 18.43 17.11
CA GLY A 460 32.65 18.77 17.75
C GLY A 460 31.44 18.91 16.81
N GLN A 461 31.61 18.78 15.49
CA GLN A 461 30.53 18.81 14.50
C GLN A 461 30.01 17.40 14.22
N ASP A 462 28.69 17.20 14.28
CA ASP A 462 28.04 15.94 13.88
C ASP A 462 28.14 15.72 12.37
N GLY A 463 28.28 14.47 11.95
CA GLY A 463 28.29 14.07 10.54
C GLY A 463 28.60 12.59 10.39
N CYS A 464 28.88 12.19 9.15
CA CYS A 464 29.23 10.82 8.82
C CYS A 464 30.55 10.78 8.06
N VAL A 465 31.33 9.74 8.27
CA VAL A 465 32.51 9.42 7.47
C VAL A 465 32.20 8.24 6.58
N VAL A 466 32.54 8.33 5.29
CA VAL A 466 32.58 7.17 4.40
C VAL A 466 34.01 6.69 4.30
N LEU A 467 34.23 5.40 4.56
CA LEU A 467 35.52 4.71 4.66
C LEU A 467 35.79 3.95 3.36
N ASP A 468 36.66 4.51 2.52
CA ASP A 468 37.02 4.01 1.18
C ASP A 468 38.55 4.14 0.96
N GLY A 469 39.33 3.67 1.94
CA GLY A 469 40.79 3.75 1.92
C GLY A 469 41.29 5.20 1.72
N PRO A 470 42.17 5.47 0.74
CA PRO A 470 42.65 6.83 0.45
C PRO A 470 41.57 7.84 0.02
N ARG A 471 40.36 7.38 -0.33
CA ARG A 471 39.24 8.24 -0.74
C ARG A 471 38.26 8.53 0.40
N SER A 472 38.52 8.04 1.61
CA SER A 472 37.64 8.25 2.76
C SER A 472 37.30 9.73 2.93
N THR A 473 36.02 10.05 3.08
CA THR A 473 35.49 11.43 3.02
C THR A 473 34.56 11.70 4.20
N TRP A 474 34.67 12.90 4.77
CA TRP A 474 33.77 13.40 5.81
C TRP A 474 32.59 14.16 5.18
N TYR A 475 31.38 13.86 5.63
CA TYR A 475 30.13 14.48 5.23
C TYR A 475 29.51 15.20 6.44
N PRO A 476 29.68 16.53 6.56
CA PRO A 476 29.12 17.30 7.66
C PRO A 476 27.58 17.25 7.65
N LYS A 477 26.96 17.11 8.82
CA LYS A 477 25.49 17.06 8.94
C LYS A 477 24.80 18.34 8.46
N ASP A 478 25.43 19.50 8.61
CA ASP A 478 24.88 20.80 8.17
C ASP A 478 25.03 21.05 6.65
N GLU A 479 25.58 20.08 5.92
CA GLU A 479 25.61 20.02 4.45
C GLU A 479 24.62 19.00 3.88
N GLN A 480 23.81 18.37 4.73
CA GLN A 480 22.82 17.37 4.31
C GLN A 480 21.39 17.85 4.58
N PRO A 481 20.40 17.40 3.80
CA PRO A 481 18.99 17.58 4.15
C PRO A 481 18.71 17.06 5.56
N ASN A 482 17.75 17.69 6.25
CA ASN A 482 17.26 17.15 7.52
C ASN A 482 16.74 15.72 7.29
N GLU A 483 16.89 14.85 8.30
CA GLU A 483 16.42 13.45 8.22
C GLU A 483 17.12 12.60 7.14
N THR A 484 18.29 13.05 6.65
CA THR A 484 19.12 12.21 5.76
C THR A 484 19.46 10.89 6.45
N ILE A 485 19.07 9.78 5.81
CA ILE A 485 19.44 8.43 6.20
C ILE A 485 20.92 8.22 5.84
N ASP A 486 21.70 7.62 6.75
CA ASP A 486 23.15 7.43 6.57
C ASP A 486 23.51 6.71 5.26
N SER A 487 22.65 5.78 4.81
CA SER A 487 22.79 5.05 3.55
C SER A 487 22.93 5.95 2.35
N VAL A 488 22.21 7.08 2.32
CA VAL A 488 22.27 8.02 1.20
C VAL A 488 23.69 8.54 1.00
N LEU A 489 24.46 8.73 2.08
CA LEU A 489 25.85 9.20 1.98
C LEU A 489 26.78 8.14 1.38
N LEU A 490 26.52 6.86 1.69
CA LEU A 490 27.21 5.73 1.06
C LEU A 490 26.93 5.70 -0.44
N LYS A 491 25.65 5.86 -0.84
CA LYS A 491 25.21 5.92 -2.24
C LYS A 491 25.85 7.07 -3.00
N ILE A 492 25.86 8.28 -2.42
CA ILE A 492 26.52 9.46 -3.00
C ILE A 492 28.01 9.18 -3.21
N HIS A 493 28.70 8.64 -2.20
CA HIS A 493 30.13 8.42 -2.26
C HIS A 493 30.52 7.43 -3.36
N VAL A 494 29.91 6.24 -3.34
CA VAL A 494 30.20 5.17 -4.30
C VAL A 494 29.73 5.57 -5.70
N GLY A 495 28.56 6.21 -5.83
CA GLY A 495 28.04 6.73 -7.09
C GLY A 495 28.95 7.79 -7.72
N HIS A 496 29.54 8.70 -6.93
CA HIS A 496 30.54 9.64 -7.46
C HIS A 496 31.75 8.90 -8.05
N GLN A 497 32.18 7.79 -7.45
CA GLN A 497 33.27 6.98 -7.99
C GLN A 497 32.86 6.27 -9.28
N LEU A 498 31.63 5.75 -9.35
CA LEU A 498 31.09 5.12 -10.57
C LEU A 498 31.05 6.10 -11.74
N LEU A 499 30.65 7.35 -11.48
CA LEU A 499 30.45 8.37 -12.50
C LEU A 499 31.71 9.21 -12.79
N GLY A 500 32.79 9.03 -12.03
CA GLY A 500 34.03 9.78 -12.17
C GLY A 500 33.90 11.26 -11.78
N PHE A 501 33.01 11.59 -10.83
CA PHE A 501 32.88 12.95 -10.31
C PHE A 501 33.99 13.26 -9.29
N GLU A 502 34.97 14.06 -9.70
CA GLU A 502 36.11 14.44 -8.85
C GLU A 502 35.84 15.68 -7.98
N ASN A 503 34.91 16.53 -8.39
CA ASN A 503 34.65 17.79 -7.69
C ASN A 503 33.70 17.57 -6.50
N VAL A 504 34.06 18.10 -5.34
CA VAL A 504 33.14 18.16 -4.19
C VAL A 504 32.11 19.25 -4.44
N PRO A 505 30.81 18.92 -4.59
CA PRO A 505 29.79 19.91 -4.86
C PRO A 505 29.51 20.75 -3.61
N ASN A 506 29.07 22.00 -3.82
CA ASN A 506 28.65 22.88 -2.73
C ASN A 506 27.23 22.50 -2.25
N ARG A 507 27.11 21.43 -1.46
CA ARG A 507 25.81 20.92 -0.99
C ARG A 507 25.00 21.96 -0.22
N LYS A 508 25.69 22.78 0.57
CA LYS A 508 25.07 23.83 1.39
C LYS A 508 24.27 24.87 0.59
N SER A 509 24.60 25.10 -0.70
CA SER A 509 23.81 26.01 -1.53
C SER A 509 22.51 25.42 -2.08
N TYR A 510 22.33 24.10 -1.97
CA TYR A 510 21.12 23.40 -2.40
C TYR A 510 20.16 23.12 -1.25
N LEU A 511 20.66 23.15 -0.01
CA LEU A 511 19.81 23.05 1.17
C LEU A 511 18.81 24.21 1.17
N ARG A 512 17.53 23.86 1.24
CA ARG A 512 16.48 24.84 1.48
C ARG A 512 16.41 25.03 2.99
N ASP A 513 16.26 26.28 3.42
CA ASP A 513 15.67 26.51 4.74
C ASP A 513 14.33 25.78 4.76
N LYS A 514 13.89 25.29 5.95
CA LYS A 514 12.55 24.69 6.10
C LYS A 514 11.57 25.51 5.26
N ALA A 515 10.90 24.84 4.31
CA ALA A 515 10.04 25.52 3.36
C ALA A 515 9.12 26.48 4.13
N PRO A 516 8.79 27.65 3.56
CA PRO A 516 7.97 28.62 4.26
C PRO A 516 6.67 27.94 4.67
N SER A 517 6.61 27.53 5.94
CA SER A 517 5.44 26.89 6.49
C SER A 517 4.31 27.89 6.38
N ARG A 518 3.15 27.46 5.91
CA ARG A 518 1.93 28.28 5.95
C ARG A 518 1.81 28.92 7.32
N THR A 519 1.40 30.18 7.34
CA THR A 519 1.15 30.87 8.61
C THR A 519 0.11 30.09 9.42
N PRO A 520 0.17 30.11 10.76
CA PRO A 520 -0.87 29.52 11.60
C PRO A 520 -2.29 29.86 11.14
N GLU A 521 -2.51 31.12 10.71
CA GLU A 521 -3.79 31.60 10.21
C GLU A 521 -4.22 30.94 8.89
N GLU A 522 -3.30 30.77 7.94
CA GLU A 522 -3.56 30.09 6.67
C GLU A 522 -3.88 28.60 6.90
N PHE A 523 -3.14 27.94 7.79
CA PHE A 523 -3.40 26.54 8.14
C PHE A 523 -4.78 26.37 8.79
N LEU A 524 -5.12 27.23 9.75
CA LEU A 524 -6.44 27.21 10.40
C LEU A 524 -7.57 27.44 9.38
N ALA A 525 -7.38 28.37 8.44
CA ALA A 525 -8.37 28.65 7.40
C ALA A 525 -8.55 27.46 6.43
N ALA A 526 -7.45 26.80 6.05
CA ALA A 526 -7.48 25.60 5.22
C ALA A 526 -8.20 24.45 5.92
N TYR A 527 -7.87 24.19 7.19
CA TYR A 527 -8.50 23.13 7.96
C TYR A 527 -10.00 23.36 8.16
N GLU A 528 -10.41 24.60 8.49
CA GLU A 528 -11.82 24.95 8.63
C GLU A 528 -12.58 24.81 7.31
N LYS A 529 -11.96 25.12 6.16
CA LYS A 529 -12.57 24.89 4.84
C LYS A 529 -12.85 23.40 4.60
N LEU A 530 -11.90 22.51 4.92
CA LEU A 530 -12.10 21.06 4.78
C LEU A 530 -13.13 20.54 5.78
N LEU A 531 -13.14 21.08 7.00
CA LEU A 531 -14.15 20.75 8.01
C LEU A 531 -15.55 21.18 7.58
N ASP A 532 -15.68 22.33 6.92
CA ASP A 532 -16.95 22.78 6.33
C ASP A 532 -17.42 21.82 5.22
N VAL A 533 -16.50 21.38 4.34
CA VAL A 533 -16.76 20.34 3.32
C VAL A 533 -17.23 19.03 3.96
N ALA A 534 -16.55 18.57 5.01
CA ALA A 534 -16.93 17.36 5.73
C ALA A 534 -18.35 17.47 6.32
N THR A 535 -18.77 18.64 6.78
CA THR A 535 -20.10 18.87 7.34
C THR A 535 -21.21 19.06 6.30
N ASP A 536 -20.87 19.25 5.02
CA ASP A 536 -21.83 19.37 3.94
C ASP A 536 -22.14 17.99 3.34
N ALA A 537 -23.25 17.39 3.76
CA ALA A 537 -23.71 16.08 3.27
C ALA A 537 -24.05 16.06 1.77
N SER A 538 -24.09 17.21 1.09
CA SER A 538 -24.25 17.29 -0.37
C SER A 538 -22.93 17.37 -1.13
N SER A 539 -21.81 17.50 -0.42
CA SER A 539 -20.50 17.60 -1.05
C SER A 539 -20.04 16.23 -1.57
N PRO A 540 -19.63 16.14 -2.85
CA PRO A 540 -19.04 14.90 -3.38
C PRO A 540 -17.73 14.55 -2.66
N ASP A 541 -17.04 15.53 -2.10
CA ASP A 541 -15.77 15.34 -1.40
C ASP A 541 -15.93 14.91 0.06
N GLN A 542 -17.16 14.76 0.57
CA GLN A 542 -17.40 14.41 1.98
C GLN A 542 -16.71 13.10 2.37
N LYS A 543 -16.76 12.10 1.48
CA LYS A 543 -16.07 10.80 1.67
C LYS A 543 -14.57 11.00 1.88
N LYS A 544 -13.90 11.76 1.02
CA LYS A 544 -12.47 12.08 1.12
C LYS A 544 -12.11 12.76 2.45
N GLN A 545 -13.00 13.59 3.00
CA GLN A 545 -12.75 14.27 4.27
C GLN A 545 -13.08 13.45 5.52
N LEU A 546 -13.89 12.39 5.42
CA LEU A 546 -14.30 11.58 6.57
C LEU A 546 -13.75 10.15 6.57
N GLY A 547 -13.24 9.65 5.44
CA GLY A 547 -12.71 8.30 5.31
C GLY A 547 -11.33 8.09 5.92
N SER A 548 -10.77 6.88 5.72
CA SER A 548 -9.55 6.38 6.39
C SER A 548 -8.25 7.11 6.03
N HIS A 549 -8.26 7.93 4.97
CA HIS A 549 -7.11 8.76 4.57
C HIS A 549 -7.39 10.25 4.69
N SER A 550 -8.28 10.63 5.60
CA SER A 550 -8.68 12.01 5.79
C SER A 550 -7.51 12.89 6.27
N MET A 551 -7.31 13.99 5.56
CA MET A 551 -6.37 15.04 5.94
C MET A 551 -6.76 15.75 7.24
N LEU A 552 -8.06 15.75 7.58
CA LEU A 552 -8.53 16.26 8.87
C LEU A 552 -8.03 15.37 10.02
N ALA A 553 -8.04 14.05 9.85
CA ALA A 553 -7.54 13.11 10.87
C ALA A 553 -6.04 13.33 11.14
N ARG A 554 -5.23 13.27 10.07
CA ARG A 554 -3.77 13.43 10.11
C ARG A 554 -3.32 14.75 10.73
N HIS A 555 -4.11 15.81 10.59
CA HIS A 555 -3.77 17.16 11.06
C HIS A 555 -4.56 17.63 12.29
N PHE A 556 -5.37 16.76 12.90
CA PHE A 556 -6.25 17.12 14.02
C PHE A 556 -5.48 17.76 15.17
N GLU A 557 -4.42 17.14 15.67
CA GLU A 557 -3.68 17.67 16.84
C GLU A 557 -3.03 19.03 16.56
N ARG A 558 -2.40 19.17 15.40
CA ARG A 558 -1.78 20.44 14.97
C ARG A 558 -2.84 21.54 14.83
N TYR A 559 -4.01 21.22 14.29
CA TYR A 559 -5.12 22.16 14.23
C TYR A 559 -5.55 22.61 15.63
N ILE A 560 -5.70 21.68 16.58
CA ILE A 560 -6.07 22.03 17.96
C ILE A 560 -4.99 22.92 18.60
N GLU A 561 -3.71 22.61 18.45
CA GLU A 561 -2.62 23.45 18.99
C GLU A 561 -2.68 24.88 18.46
N LEU A 562 -2.71 25.04 17.13
CA LEU A 562 -2.79 26.37 16.51
C LEU A 562 -4.07 27.11 16.87
N LEU A 563 -5.19 26.40 16.99
CA LEU A 563 -6.48 26.98 17.39
C LEU A 563 -6.41 27.52 18.82
N THR A 564 -5.80 26.76 19.74
CA THR A 564 -5.62 27.18 21.14
C THR A 564 -4.72 28.40 21.26
N ASP A 565 -3.61 28.43 20.51
CA ASP A 565 -2.68 29.56 20.51
C ASP A 565 -3.32 30.82 19.91
N ALA A 566 -3.98 30.70 18.75
CA ALA A 566 -4.54 31.82 18.02
C ALA A 566 -5.80 32.39 18.69
N LYS A 567 -6.71 31.53 19.18
CA LYS A 567 -7.99 31.96 19.76
C LYS A 567 -8.00 32.01 21.29
N GLN A 568 -6.91 31.62 21.96
CA GLN A 568 -6.79 31.58 23.43
C GLN A 568 -7.93 30.77 24.08
N VAL A 569 -8.29 29.65 23.44
CA VAL A 569 -9.30 28.70 23.94
C VAL A 569 -8.61 27.57 24.69
N GLU A 570 -9.27 27.04 25.73
CA GLU A 570 -8.77 25.88 26.46
C GLU A 570 -8.69 24.65 25.52
N ARG A 571 -7.57 23.91 25.57
CA ARG A 571 -7.31 22.78 24.66
C ARG A 571 -8.44 21.74 24.66
N ASN A 572 -8.90 21.34 25.84
CA ASN A 572 -9.96 20.34 25.97
C ASN A 572 -11.27 20.83 25.33
N ALA A 573 -11.60 22.12 25.48
CA ALA A 573 -12.78 22.70 24.84
C ALA A 573 -12.65 22.73 23.30
N ALA A 574 -11.45 23.00 22.78
CA ALA A 574 -11.16 22.95 21.35
C ALA A 574 -11.28 21.53 20.77
N VAL A 575 -10.69 20.53 21.45
CA VAL A 575 -10.82 19.10 21.08
C VAL A 575 -12.29 18.71 21.03
N ILE A 576 -13.03 18.96 22.11
CA ILE A 576 -14.43 18.56 22.22
C ILE A 576 -15.28 19.19 21.13
N ALA A 577 -15.16 20.51 20.90
CA ALA A 577 -15.95 21.20 19.90
C ALA A 577 -15.67 20.70 18.47
N THR A 578 -14.40 20.44 18.16
CA THR A 578 -13.98 19.99 16.82
C THR A 578 -14.42 18.55 16.57
N TYR A 579 -14.16 17.65 17.53
CA TYR A 579 -14.57 16.25 17.42
C TYR A 579 -16.09 16.11 17.33
N GLN A 580 -16.86 16.91 18.07
CA GLN A 580 -18.33 16.90 17.98
C GLN A 580 -18.86 17.37 16.60
N ARG A 581 -18.18 18.31 15.93
CA ARG A 581 -18.51 18.67 14.53
C ARG A 581 -18.30 17.47 13.61
N LEU A 582 -17.16 16.79 13.73
CA LEU A 582 -16.84 15.60 12.92
C LEU A 582 -17.82 14.45 13.18
N LEU A 583 -18.12 14.18 14.45
CA LEU A 583 -19.08 13.14 14.84
C LEU A 583 -20.49 13.43 14.30
N LEU A 584 -20.91 14.69 14.30
CA LEU A 584 -22.19 15.09 13.72
C LEU A 584 -22.18 14.94 12.19
N ALA A 585 -21.10 15.35 11.54
CA ALA A 585 -20.92 15.20 10.10
C ALA A 585 -21.00 13.73 9.67
N ALA A 586 -20.24 12.85 10.33
CA ALA A 586 -20.26 11.41 10.09
C ALA A 586 -21.68 10.84 10.22
N ARG A 587 -22.41 11.14 11.31
CA ARG A 587 -23.80 10.69 11.50
C ARG A 587 -24.80 11.17 10.45
N GLN A 588 -24.47 12.22 9.69
CA GLN A 588 -25.31 12.77 8.64
C GLN A 588 -24.88 12.33 7.23
N ALA A 589 -23.72 11.67 7.11
CA ALA A 589 -23.20 11.18 5.85
C ALA A 589 -23.98 9.95 5.34
N SER A 590 -23.67 9.50 4.12
CA SER A 590 -24.20 8.22 3.59
C SER A 590 -23.72 7.04 4.44
N GLU A 591 -24.39 5.89 4.32
CA GLU A 591 -24.04 4.66 5.05
C GLU A 591 -22.59 4.22 4.79
N GLU A 592 -22.16 4.26 3.53
CA GLU A 592 -20.78 3.98 3.12
C GLU A 592 -19.76 4.91 3.80
N VAL A 593 -20.01 6.22 3.83
CA VAL A 593 -19.12 7.18 4.48
C VAL A 593 -19.16 7.03 6.00
N GLN A 594 -20.30 6.64 6.57
CA GLN A 594 -20.42 6.35 7.99
C GLN A 594 -19.55 5.16 8.39
N GLU A 595 -19.53 4.11 7.60
CA GLU A 595 -18.71 2.92 7.87
C GLU A 595 -17.23 3.29 7.96
N GLU A 596 -16.69 4.02 6.98
CA GLU A 596 -15.29 4.48 7.01
C GLU A 596 -15.02 5.49 8.13
N ALA A 597 -15.94 6.43 8.39
CA ALA A 597 -15.73 7.46 9.40
C ALA A 597 -15.72 6.92 10.83
N PHE A 598 -16.53 5.88 11.09
CA PHE A 598 -16.60 5.18 12.37
C PHE A 598 -15.58 4.05 12.51
N ASP A 599 -14.82 3.72 11.47
CA ASP A 599 -13.73 2.75 11.56
C ASP A 599 -12.68 3.19 12.60
N SER A 600 -11.99 2.22 13.22
CA SER A 600 -11.00 2.49 14.26
C SER A 600 -9.74 3.20 13.74
N PHE A 601 -9.49 3.13 12.44
CA PHE A 601 -8.46 3.87 11.70
C PHE A 601 -9.05 5.06 10.91
N GLY A 602 -10.38 5.23 10.95
CA GLY A 602 -11.05 6.40 10.39
C GLY A 602 -10.80 7.67 11.20
N ILE A 603 -11.31 8.80 10.69
CA ILE A 603 -11.11 10.12 11.30
C ILE A 603 -11.55 10.20 12.76
N LEU A 604 -12.65 9.53 13.12
CA LEU A 604 -13.12 9.51 14.50
C LEU A 604 -12.31 8.54 15.35
N GLY A 605 -11.89 7.40 14.78
CA GLY A 605 -11.05 6.43 15.45
C GLY A 605 -9.69 6.99 15.88
N GLU A 606 -8.99 7.70 15.00
CA GLU A 606 -7.70 8.33 15.32
C GLU A 606 -7.81 9.39 16.43
N GLY A 607 -8.88 10.19 16.44
CA GLY A 607 -9.12 11.24 17.44
C GLY A 607 -9.78 10.76 18.75
N PHE A 608 -10.21 9.49 18.83
CA PHE A 608 -11.10 9.00 19.88
C PHE A 608 -10.51 9.14 21.29
N ASP A 609 -9.27 8.67 21.48
CA ASP A 609 -8.61 8.69 22.79
C ASP A 609 -8.40 10.12 23.31
N VAL A 610 -7.96 11.04 22.43
CA VAL A 610 -7.77 12.46 22.74
C VAL A 610 -9.09 13.11 23.14
N TYR A 611 -10.20 12.75 22.48
CA TYR A 611 -11.53 13.24 22.81
C TYR A 611 -12.05 12.68 24.14
N VAL A 612 -11.85 11.39 24.42
CA VAL A 612 -12.19 10.77 25.71
C VAL A 612 -11.44 11.43 26.87
N ASP A 613 -10.14 11.68 26.72
CA ASP A 613 -9.32 12.37 27.72
C ASP A 613 -9.81 13.81 27.95
N ALA A 614 -10.18 14.53 26.88
CA ALA A 614 -10.73 15.87 26.98
C ALA A 614 -12.08 15.90 27.72
N LEU A 615 -12.99 14.95 27.44
CA LEU A 615 -14.27 14.83 28.14
C LEU A 615 -14.08 14.52 29.62
N LYS A 616 -13.16 13.61 29.96
CA LYS A 616 -12.82 13.29 31.35
C LYS A 616 -12.27 14.51 32.09
N ALA A 617 -11.35 15.24 31.47
CA ALA A 617 -10.78 16.45 32.06
C ALA A 617 -11.83 17.55 32.30
N ASP A 618 -12.92 17.57 31.52
CA ASP A 618 -14.05 18.50 31.68
C ASP A 618 -15.20 17.92 32.56
N SER A 619 -14.99 16.77 33.21
CA SER A 619 -16.01 16.07 34.03
C SER A 619 -17.30 15.75 33.27
N ARG A 620 -17.14 15.29 32.01
CA ARG A 620 -18.22 14.89 31.09
C ARG A 620 -18.22 13.38 30.85
N GLU A 621 -17.91 12.58 31.88
CA GLU A 621 -17.77 11.12 31.78
C GLU A 621 -19.06 10.43 31.30
N ALA A 622 -20.23 11.02 31.57
CA ALA A 622 -21.51 10.50 31.09
C ALA A 622 -21.62 10.45 29.55
N GLU A 623 -20.90 11.31 28.83
CA GLU A 623 -20.89 11.30 27.36
C GLU A 623 -20.03 10.17 26.79
N ILE A 624 -19.02 9.71 27.55
CA ILE A 624 -18.14 8.61 27.13
C ILE A 624 -18.95 7.32 26.93
N VAL A 625 -19.95 7.07 27.79
CA VAL A 625 -20.84 5.91 27.67
C VAL A 625 -21.60 5.92 26.33
N GLY A 626 -22.18 7.07 25.96
CA GLY A 626 -22.90 7.20 24.70
C GLY A 626 -22.00 7.13 23.46
N LEU A 627 -20.70 7.40 23.60
CA LEU A 627 -19.72 7.16 22.54
C LEU A 627 -19.42 5.67 22.39
N ILE A 628 -19.19 4.97 23.51
CA ILE A 628 -18.93 3.52 23.46
C ILE A 628 -20.07 2.78 22.75
N GLU A 629 -21.32 3.12 23.08
CA GLU A 629 -22.50 2.56 22.42
C GLU A 629 -22.56 2.85 20.91
N ALA A 630 -22.03 4.00 20.48
CA ALA A 630 -22.01 4.39 19.07
C ALA A 630 -20.89 3.70 18.27
N PHE A 631 -19.71 3.47 18.88
CA PHE A 631 -18.56 2.87 18.21
C PHE A 631 -18.50 1.34 18.33
N GLU A 632 -19.11 0.76 19.37
CA GLU A 632 -19.08 -0.70 19.57
C GLU A 632 -19.48 -1.49 18.32
N PRO A 633 -20.59 -1.18 17.60
CA PRO A 633 -20.97 -1.95 16.40
C PRO A 633 -19.89 -2.01 15.32
N HIS A 634 -19.04 -0.99 15.23
CA HIS A 634 -18.00 -0.86 14.20
C HIS A 634 -16.67 -1.48 14.64
N TRP A 635 -16.43 -1.61 15.95
CA TRP A 635 -15.11 -1.95 16.52
C TRP A 635 -15.07 -3.37 17.10
N GLN A 636 -15.54 -4.35 16.31
CA GLN A 636 -15.61 -5.77 16.72
C GLN A 636 -14.28 -6.53 16.57
N HIS A 637 -13.16 -5.90 16.95
CA HIS A 637 -11.81 -6.45 16.88
C HIS A 637 -10.97 -6.05 18.11
N ASN A 638 -9.83 -6.72 18.33
CA ASN A 638 -9.04 -6.56 19.56
C ASN A 638 -8.60 -5.12 19.85
N LEU A 639 -8.14 -4.38 18.82
CA LEU A 639 -7.77 -2.96 18.96
C LEU A 639 -8.99 -2.11 19.39
N GLY A 640 -10.13 -2.34 18.76
CA GLY A 640 -11.39 -1.66 19.06
C GLY A 640 -11.87 -1.92 20.48
N TYR A 641 -11.87 -3.19 20.91
CA TYR A 641 -12.17 -3.58 22.29
C TYR A 641 -11.22 -2.92 23.30
N GLY A 642 -9.93 -2.81 22.97
CA GLY A 642 -8.95 -2.13 23.82
C GLY A 642 -9.32 -0.67 24.08
N ARG A 643 -9.58 0.08 23.00
CA ARG A 643 -9.95 1.50 23.09
C ARG A 643 -11.29 1.72 23.80
N LEU A 644 -12.33 0.96 23.47
CA LEU A 644 -13.65 1.08 24.12
C LEU A 644 -13.59 0.71 25.60
N GLY A 645 -12.90 -0.38 25.93
CA GLY A 645 -12.69 -0.82 27.32
C GLY A 645 -11.91 0.22 28.12
N ARG A 646 -10.84 0.79 27.55
CA ARG A 646 -10.06 1.86 28.18
C ARG A 646 -10.89 3.11 28.42
N ALA A 647 -11.69 3.54 27.45
CA ALA A 647 -12.58 4.69 27.61
C ALA A 647 -13.61 4.47 28.75
N ALA A 648 -14.23 3.29 28.79
CA ALA A 648 -15.17 2.92 29.85
C ALA A 648 -14.50 2.90 31.23
N PHE A 649 -13.30 2.33 31.32
CA PHE A 649 -12.51 2.27 32.55
C PHE A 649 -12.12 3.68 33.04
N LEU A 650 -11.67 4.54 32.13
CA LEU A 650 -11.32 5.93 32.43
C LEU A 650 -12.52 6.75 32.93
N ALA A 651 -13.73 6.45 32.44
CA ALA A 651 -14.99 7.04 32.88
C ALA A 651 -15.52 6.47 34.21
N GLY A 652 -14.83 5.47 34.79
CA GLY A 652 -15.24 4.83 36.05
C GLY A 652 -16.33 3.75 35.89
N HIS A 653 -16.61 3.32 34.66
CA HIS A 653 -17.61 2.30 34.32
C HIS A 653 -16.96 0.92 34.13
N GLY A 654 -16.44 0.36 35.22
CA GLY A 654 -15.77 -0.95 35.20
C GLY A 654 -16.70 -2.13 34.83
N ASP A 655 -18.01 -1.95 34.92
CA ASP A 655 -19.04 -2.86 34.40
C ASP A 655 -19.15 -2.86 32.88
N ILE A 656 -18.94 -1.71 32.24
CA ILE A 656 -18.91 -1.57 30.78
C ILE A 656 -17.53 -1.99 30.23
N ALA A 657 -16.44 -1.67 30.94
CA ALA A 657 -15.08 -1.94 30.48
C ALA A 657 -14.73 -3.45 30.43
N GLU A 658 -15.16 -4.21 31.44
CA GLU A 658 -14.75 -5.61 31.62
C GLU A 658 -15.08 -6.51 30.43
N PRO A 659 -16.31 -6.52 29.85
CA PRO A 659 -16.62 -7.37 28.70
C PRO A 659 -15.65 -7.18 27.53
N PHE A 660 -15.22 -5.93 27.26
CA PHE A 660 -14.26 -5.65 26.20
C PHE A 660 -12.88 -6.24 26.51
N PHE A 661 -12.36 -6.04 27.72
CA PHE A 661 -11.06 -6.62 28.11
C PHE A 661 -11.09 -8.15 28.16
N VAL A 662 -12.22 -8.76 28.54
CA VAL A 662 -12.40 -10.22 28.47
C VAL A 662 -12.37 -10.71 27.02
N LYS A 663 -13.01 -10.00 26.08
CA LYS A 663 -12.91 -10.32 24.64
C LYS A 663 -11.46 -10.29 24.15
N ILE A 664 -10.65 -9.30 24.55
CA ILE A 664 -9.22 -9.25 24.20
C ILE A 664 -8.47 -10.45 24.77
N ARG A 665 -8.65 -10.73 26.07
CA ARG A 665 -7.99 -11.86 26.75
C ARG A 665 -8.29 -13.20 26.07
N ASP A 666 -9.53 -13.38 25.62
CA ASP A 666 -10.00 -14.64 25.04
C ASP A 666 -9.73 -14.71 23.52
N GLY A 667 -9.59 -13.57 22.85
CA GLY A 667 -9.42 -13.44 21.40
C GLY A 667 -8.00 -13.14 20.90
N MET A 668 -7.01 -12.93 21.77
CA MET A 668 -5.64 -12.61 21.38
C MET A 668 -4.63 -13.50 22.12
N GLU A 669 -3.79 -14.28 21.44
CA GLU A 669 -2.83 -15.17 22.12
C GLU A 669 -1.82 -14.39 22.99
N SER A 670 -1.42 -13.22 22.53
CA SER A 670 -0.46 -12.32 23.18
C SER A 670 -1.12 -11.24 24.04
N TYR A 671 -2.36 -11.45 24.51
CA TYR A 671 -3.08 -10.48 25.38
C TYR A 671 -2.26 -10.03 26.60
N TYR A 672 -1.35 -10.88 27.09
CA TYR A 672 -0.52 -10.60 28.25
C TYR A 672 0.49 -9.47 28.07
N ARG A 673 0.65 -8.98 26.83
CA ARG A 673 1.50 -7.82 26.51
C ARG A 673 0.75 -6.49 26.66
N CYS A 674 -0.57 -6.53 26.72
CA CYS A 674 -1.47 -5.39 26.61
C CYS A 674 -1.80 -4.78 27.99
N GLU A 675 -1.77 -3.45 28.10
CA GLU A 675 -2.04 -2.72 29.35
C GLU A 675 -3.46 -2.97 29.90
N GLU A 676 -4.39 -3.31 29.03
CA GLU A 676 -5.79 -3.64 29.31
C GLU A 676 -5.93 -4.77 30.35
N MET A 677 -4.97 -5.70 30.41
CA MET A 677 -4.99 -6.77 31.41
C MET A 677 -4.75 -6.27 32.82
N SER A 678 -3.97 -5.20 32.98
CA SER A 678 -3.81 -4.50 34.26
C SER A 678 -5.11 -3.82 34.69
N MET A 679 -5.82 -3.21 33.74
CA MET A 679 -7.12 -2.57 33.99
C MET A 679 -8.19 -3.61 34.37
N LEU A 680 -8.22 -4.75 33.66
CA LEU A 680 -9.10 -5.88 33.99
C LEU A 680 -8.83 -6.43 35.38
N ALA A 681 -7.55 -6.63 35.75
CA ALA A 681 -7.19 -7.06 37.09
C ALA A 681 -7.65 -6.07 38.17
N GLU A 682 -7.56 -4.77 37.92
CA GLU A 682 -8.08 -3.74 38.83
C GLU A 682 -9.60 -3.78 38.97
N ILE A 683 -10.34 -3.98 37.88
CA ILE A 683 -11.80 -4.16 37.93
C ILE A 683 -12.17 -5.35 38.81
N TRP A 684 -11.53 -6.51 38.59
CA TRP A 684 -11.77 -7.71 39.40
C TRP A 684 -11.38 -7.52 40.87
N TYR A 685 -10.24 -6.88 41.12
CA TYR A 685 -9.81 -6.56 42.48
C TYR A 685 -10.86 -5.72 43.22
N ASN A 686 -11.36 -4.66 42.58
CA ASN A 686 -12.34 -3.74 43.16
C ASN A 686 -13.70 -4.39 43.42
N ARG A 687 -14.03 -5.48 42.70
CA ARG A 687 -15.24 -6.29 42.92
C ARG A 687 -15.08 -7.39 43.96
N GLY A 688 -13.86 -7.61 44.45
CA GLY A 688 -13.55 -8.65 45.44
C GLY A 688 -12.97 -9.94 44.86
N ASP A 689 -12.79 -10.03 43.54
CA ASP A 689 -12.22 -11.18 42.84
C ASP A 689 -10.68 -11.13 42.83
N GLN A 690 -10.10 -10.90 44.02
CA GLN A 690 -8.65 -10.65 44.18
C GLN A 690 -7.78 -11.82 43.71
N THR A 691 -8.27 -13.05 43.82
CA THR A 691 -7.55 -14.24 43.36
C THR A 691 -7.39 -14.25 41.84
N GLU A 692 -8.44 -13.91 41.09
CA GLU A 692 -8.42 -13.89 39.62
C GLU A 692 -7.53 -12.75 39.11
N ALA A 693 -7.66 -11.56 39.72
CA ALA A 693 -6.80 -10.42 39.44
C ALA A 693 -5.31 -10.75 39.64
N ARG A 694 -5.00 -11.45 40.74
CA ARG A 694 -3.65 -11.90 41.08
C ARG A 694 -3.11 -12.87 40.03
N GLN A 695 -3.88 -13.90 39.69
CA GLN A 695 -3.50 -14.91 38.72
C GLN A 695 -3.27 -14.33 37.33
N LEU A 696 -4.14 -13.41 36.88
CA LEU A 696 -4.01 -12.74 35.59
C LEU A 696 -2.67 -12.00 35.49
N LEU A 697 -2.34 -11.15 36.47
CA LEU A 697 -1.10 -10.37 36.44
C LEU A 697 0.16 -11.23 36.56
N ILE A 698 0.15 -12.27 37.40
CA ILE A 698 1.27 -13.24 37.47
C ILE A 698 1.48 -13.90 36.10
N LYS A 699 0.40 -14.32 35.45
CA LYS A 699 0.47 -14.91 34.10
C LYS A 699 1.05 -13.92 33.10
N CYS A 700 0.64 -12.65 33.16
CA CYS A 700 1.15 -11.63 32.24
C CYS A 700 2.64 -11.38 32.39
N LEU A 701 3.11 -11.23 33.64
CA LEU A 701 4.52 -11.07 33.97
C LEU A 701 5.36 -12.29 33.54
N THR A 702 4.83 -13.49 33.74
CA THR A 702 5.53 -14.75 33.40
C THR A 702 5.75 -14.88 31.90
N ASN A 703 4.69 -14.66 31.10
CA ASN A 703 4.78 -14.78 29.65
C ASN A 703 5.63 -13.66 29.02
N THR A 704 5.49 -12.42 29.49
CA THR A 704 6.31 -11.29 28.99
C THR A 704 7.80 -11.52 29.25
N ARG A 705 8.16 -12.07 30.42
CA ARG A 705 9.54 -12.47 30.71
C ARG A 705 10.06 -13.54 29.75
N LYS A 706 9.23 -14.53 29.44
CA LYS A 706 9.60 -15.61 28.51
C LYS A 706 9.93 -15.03 27.14
N ASP A 707 9.05 -14.20 26.60
CA ASP A 707 9.26 -13.55 25.29
C ASP A 707 10.51 -12.66 25.27
N PHE A 708 10.77 -11.93 26.35
CA PHE A 708 12.00 -11.15 26.50
C PHE A 708 13.26 -12.02 26.38
N GLN A 709 13.25 -13.21 27.00
CA GLN A 709 14.38 -14.14 26.97
C GLN A 709 14.57 -14.80 25.60
N GLU A 710 13.48 -15.03 24.88
CA GLU A 710 13.47 -15.68 23.57
C GLU A 710 13.73 -14.72 22.42
N SER A 711 13.51 -13.41 22.60
CA SER A 711 13.72 -12.42 21.54
C SER A 711 15.20 -12.18 21.23
N GLU A 712 15.53 -12.16 19.94
CA GLU A 712 16.84 -11.83 19.40
C GLU A 712 17.01 -10.32 19.12
N TYR A 713 15.91 -9.57 19.06
CA TYR A 713 15.89 -8.15 18.70
C TYR A 713 15.86 -7.24 19.94
N LEU A 714 16.70 -6.20 19.93
CA LEU A 714 16.77 -5.24 21.04
C LEU A 714 15.49 -4.40 21.19
N SER A 715 14.82 -4.07 20.07
CA SER A 715 13.54 -3.34 20.05
C SER A 715 12.45 -4.10 20.83
N ASP A 716 12.31 -5.39 20.54
CA ASP A 716 11.31 -6.25 21.15
C ASP A 716 11.57 -6.43 22.64
N ARG A 717 12.84 -6.64 23.02
CA ARG A 717 13.24 -6.73 24.43
C ARG A 717 12.88 -5.46 25.19
N LYS A 718 13.09 -4.29 24.61
CA LYS A 718 12.69 -3.02 25.23
C LYS A 718 11.17 -2.96 25.43
N MET A 719 10.39 -3.30 24.41
CA MET A 719 8.93 -3.34 24.49
C MET A 719 8.46 -4.32 25.60
N PHE A 720 9.01 -5.53 25.66
CA PHE A 720 8.66 -6.51 26.70
C PHE A 720 9.04 -6.03 28.10
N ALA A 721 10.20 -5.37 28.25
CA ALA A 721 10.60 -4.79 29.52
C ALA A 721 9.60 -3.71 30.00
N GLU A 722 9.11 -2.86 29.10
CA GLU A 722 8.12 -1.82 29.39
C GLU A 722 6.77 -2.43 29.83
N SER A 723 6.21 -3.38 29.06
CA SER A 723 4.99 -4.10 29.45
C SER A 723 5.15 -4.82 30.79
N TYR A 724 6.30 -5.46 31.03
CA TYR A 724 6.60 -6.13 32.31
C TYR A 724 6.56 -5.16 33.49
N GLN A 725 7.20 -4.00 33.35
CA GLN A 725 7.20 -2.99 34.41
C GLN A 725 5.81 -2.44 34.67
N TYR A 726 4.99 -2.23 33.63
CA TYR A 726 3.62 -1.76 33.78
C TYR A 726 2.74 -2.75 34.57
N HIS A 727 2.78 -4.03 34.22
CA HIS A 727 2.05 -5.08 34.95
C HIS A 727 2.55 -5.22 36.39
N ARG A 728 3.87 -5.15 36.62
CA ARG A 728 4.47 -5.26 37.95
C ARG A 728 4.05 -4.09 38.83
N ALA A 729 4.08 -2.87 38.30
CA ALA A 729 3.63 -1.67 39.00
C ALA A 729 2.15 -1.78 39.41
N THR A 730 1.29 -2.28 38.53
CA THR A 730 -0.11 -2.56 38.85
C THR A 730 -0.25 -3.60 39.95
N TYR A 731 0.50 -4.71 39.86
CA TYR A 731 0.48 -5.77 40.86
C TYR A 731 0.80 -5.26 42.26
N LEU A 732 1.90 -4.53 42.40
CA LEU A 732 2.35 -3.99 43.68
C LEU A 732 1.38 -2.94 44.25
N ARG A 733 0.68 -2.21 43.39
CA ARG A 733 -0.36 -1.27 43.81
C ARG A 733 -1.59 -1.97 44.37
N LEU A 734 -2.00 -3.10 43.79
CA LEU A 734 -3.20 -3.85 44.20
C LEU A 734 -2.94 -4.76 45.41
N PHE A 735 -1.74 -5.33 45.55
CA PHE A 735 -1.43 -6.35 46.57
C PHE A 735 -0.33 -5.91 47.52
N THR A 736 -0.67 -5.75 48.80
CA THR A 736 0.27 -5.27 49.84
C THR A 736 1.42 -6.23 50.15
N ASP A 737 1.23 -7.52 49.87
CA ASP A 737 2.23 -8.60 49.96
C ASP A 737 2.96 -8.84 48.62
N GLY A 738 2.77 -7.95 47.64
CA GLY A 738 3.14 -8.19 46.25
C GLY A 738 4.63 -8.46 46.02
N GLU A 739 5.53 -7.80 46.75
CA GLU A 739 6.98 -8.03 46.64
C GLU A 739 7.38 -9.46 47.06
N GLU A 740 6.85 -9.94 48.18
CA GLU A 740 7.13 -11.30 48.68
C GLU A 740 6.54 -12.36 47.74
N ASP A 741 5.36 -12.10 47.20
CA ASP A 741 4.66 -13.02 46.32
C ASP A 741 5.31 -13.10 44.93
N LEU A 742 5.68 -11.97 44.31
CA LEU A 742 6.41 -11.98 43.03
C LEU A 742 7.76 -12.68 43.15
N ALA A 743 8.47 -12.48 44.27
CA ALA A 743 9.70 -13.20 44.56
C ALA A 743 9.46 -14.72 44.69
N ALA A 744 8.34 -15.14 45.29
CA ALA A 744 7.97 -16.55 45.40
C ALA A 744 7.62 -17.19 44.04
N GLN A 745 7.17 -16.40 43.06
CA GLN A 745 6.97 -16.83 41.67
C GLN A 745 8.23 -16.75 40.80
N GLU A 746 9.39 -16.47 41.41
CA GLU A 746 10.69 -16.27 40.71
C GLU A 746 10.67 -15.13 39.68
N LEU A 747 9.76 -14.16 39.81
CA LEU A 747 9.65 -13.01 38.92
C LEU A 747 10.59 -11.88 39.38
N PRO A 748 11.57 -11.46 38.54
CA PRO A 748 12.57 -10.47 38.93
C PRO A 748 11.99 -9.05 39.06
N VAL A 749 12.79 -8.12 39.58
CA VAL A 749 12.39 -6.71 39.68
C VAL A 749 12.39 -6.04 38.30
N ASP A 750 13.39 -6.36 37.48
CA ASP A 750 13.57 -5.90 36.11
C ASP A 750 14.01 -7.06 35.20
N LEU A 751 13.91 -6.88 33.88
CA LEU A 751 14.32 -7.87 32.89
C LEU A 751 15.73 -7.63 32.31
N GLY A 752 16.39 -6.53 32.69
CA GLY A 752 17.70 -6.12 32.19
C GLY A 752 17.63 -4.85 31.39
#